data_AF-A0A3M8B809-F1
#
_entry.id   AF-A0A3M8B809-F1
#
_cell.length_a   1.000
_cell.length_b   1.000
_cell.length_c   1.000
_cell.angle_alpha   90.00
_cell.angle_beta   90.00
_cell.angle_gamma   90.00
#
_symmetry.space_group_name_H-M   'P 1'
#
loop_
_entity.id
_entity.type
_entity.pdbx_description
1 polymer ?
#
loop_
_entity_poly.entity_id
_entity_poly.type
_entity_poly.pdbx_seq_one_letter_code
_entity_poly.pdbx_strand_id
1 'polypeptide(L)'
;MNRQPILQQFYTRGRQGVFRSNEGYDTVARTPGLDNLFIKKTLHPFCVYDAPRQLQERAESDLSAYPEALVCFHAESGEMVLGRSVFVGADFTGQRNTFFSHNYVIPAGRRDEFITNPEKIFGVRAFADRHDDTQGKELPPVAELPAQSTLPADRKRLLGQLGFDERLFKQLLYAVMTSLTAKKKVFISLDVDISAAATSASQLLEVLYSCLPYELRRHFGFLTYSSEPQSKKHIHVMFVEKGSIRPGGGHSDKDFLFDLALGRVQNVDLQEGAHEYLDFAWEYVNDPQALASFHAFCEEVLAGAETALTLQVRTYYELCALYLIEKGRTAVYERNPAGVWQALNGYLRQPALANNKRLLELQVLLFHGEVSALAAKKLPEGETIRQMLDSCGLSRQDRLRMDMVRYLLNVLVRAKSSGQRGLASEVYKHLSAHPELFGMTMKTIFHSEQLVKQLFEGYASERLAAVTALSGMLEEIRFWTKTAPEALRHPFFVAESTEKLLRLFAREKNKLEAAISIHQFFDNLDRARSYADPLLDELDKSLLKLIELEKLSREEFQKMIALLEEKPQSFFGTLDVASRQKQEMLMHVATLREARGGLHPAEFFRKWERDEVSVQQQMIANMLARPLDADCFAHVPLVYYREDHFGQEGFQFAEMLDFVQKNGGEETLHAFIQWTMTQRMFVEGRSLLPAYRQALRSLFLENKAARLRNKEWRKRWYTVRHADFRKLLEEVRSETANPLVKLFRHKTLMISAMVVLVAAGGTAGYMLSQQKPVAEPPQEQPGDQQPVPPDVVQAQFVPVYRLMLEEPHIQPVREAAGENGQQAPGATDQPATP
;
A
#
# COMPACT_ATOMS: atom_id res chain seq x y z
N MET A 1 10.72 -35.99 -41.55
CA MET A 1 11.32 -34.76 -42.11
C MET A 1 12.76 -35.08 -42.50
N ASN A 2 13.25 -34.64 -43.66
CA ASN A 2 14.67 -34.81 -44.00
C ASN A 2 15.52 -33.88 -43.12
N ARG A 3 16.57 -34.45 -42.51
CA ARG A 3 17.53 -33.73 -41.67
C ARG A 3 18.34 -32.77 -42.54
N GLN A 4 18.40 -31.49 -42.17
CA GLN A 4 19.16 -30.50 -42.94
C GLN A 4 20.66 -30.87 -42.93
N PRO A 5 21.35 -30.79 -44.09
CA PRO A 5 22.77 -31.08 -44.17
C PRO A 5 23.62 -29.96 -43.54
N ILE A 6 24.83 -30.32 -43.14
CA ILE A 6 25.89 -29.39 -42.76
C ILE A 6 26.56 -28.91 -44.06
N LEU A 7 26.78 -27.60 -44.18
CA LEU A 7 27.38 -26.98 -45.36
C LEU A 7 28.87 -26.70 -45.13
N GLN A 8 29.67 -26.68 -46.19
CA GLN A 8 31.13 -26.51 -46.12
C GLN A 8 31.61 -25.24 -46.85
N GLN A 9 32.73 -24.70 -46.41
CA GLN A 9 33.48 -23.64 -47.09
C GLN A 9 35.00 -23.87 -46.94
N PHE A 10 35.73 -23.84 -48.05
CA PHE A 10 37.20 -23.76 -48.07
C PHE A 10 37.64 -22.33 -48.42
N TYR A 11 38.64 -21.81 -47.70
CA TYR A 11 39.19 -20.47 -47.89
C TYR A 11 40.73 -20.51 -47.79
N THR A 12 41.40 -19.93 -48.78
CA THR A 12 42.86 -19.81 -48.81
C THR A 12 43.28 -18.79 -49.88
N ARG A 13 44.58 -18.62 -50.10
CA ARG A 13 45.14 -17.81 -51.18
C ARG A 13 45.20 -18.63 -52.46
N GLY A 14 44.33 -18.32 -53.42
CA GLY A 14 44.24 -19.01 -54.71
C GLY A 14 44.52 -18.11 -55.92
N ARG A 15 44.69 -18.72 -57.10
CA ARG A 15 44.76 -18.01 -58.39
C ARG A 15 43.43 -17.32 -58.72
N GLN A 16 42.33 -17.94 -58.32
CA GLN A 16 40.96 -17.47 -58.41
C GLN A 16 40.18 -18.01 -57.21
N GLY A 17 39.06 -17.37 -56.86
CA GLY A 17 38.08 -17.87 -55.90
C GLY A 17 36.67 -17.92 -56.46
N VAL A 18 35.70 -18.08 -55.56
CA VAL A 18 34.25 -18.06 -55.84
C VAL A 18 33.75 -16.62 -56.08
N PHE A 19 34.42 -15.61 -55.51
CA PHE A 19 34.00 -14.21 -55.61
C PHE A 19 34.97 -13.32 -56.39
N ARG A 20 36.24 -13.74 -56.56
CA ARG A 20 37.29 -12.98 -57.26
C ARG A 20 37.94 -13.81 -58.36
N SER A 21 38.15 -13.20 -59.53
CA SER A 21 38.84 -13.80 -60.69
C SER A 21 40.36 -13.64 -60.66
N ASN A 22 40.89 -12.93 -59.66
CA ASN A 22 42.29 -12.54 -59.56
C ASN A 22 42.93 -13.19 -58.33
N GLU A 23 44.26 -13.28 -58.32
CA GLU A 23 45.04 -13.79 -57.19
C GLU A 23 44.69 -13.08 -55.87
N GLY A 24 44.49 -13.87 -54.81
CA GLY A 24 44.33 -13.38 -53.46
C GLY A 24 43.66 -14.39 -52.53
N TYR A 25 43.44 -13.95 -51.29
CA TYR A 25 42.59 -14.69 -50.35
C TYR A 25 41.11 -14.56 -50.73
N ASP A 26 40.45 -15.70 -50.91
CA ASP A 26 39.01 -15.81 -51.17
C ASP A 26 38.50 -17.20 -50.76
N THR A 27 37.17 -17.37 -50.75
CA THR A 27 36.58 -18.72 -50.74
C THR A 27 36.96 -19.43 -52.03
N VAL A 28 37.65 -20.56 -51.96
CA VAL A 28 38.04 -21.35 -53.14
C VAL A 28 36.97 -22.36 -53.54
N ALA A 29 36.31 -22.98 -52.56
CA ALA A 29 35.20 -23.89 -52.77
C ALA A 29 34.13 -23.77 -51.66
N ARG A 30 32.87 -24.08 -51.95
CA ARG A 30 31.75 -24.08 -50.99
C ARG A 30 30.66 -25.07 -51.34
N THR A 31 29.82 -25.46 -50.38
CA THR A 31 28.61 -26.23 -50.69
C THR A 31 27.57 -25.38 -51.42
N PRO A 32 26.96 -25.86 -52.52
CA PRO A 32 25.82 -25.21 -53.15
C PRO A 32 24.70 -24.94 -52.14
N GLY A 33 24.17 -23.71 -52.16
CA GLY A 33 23.15 -23.24 -51.20
C GLY A 33 23.69 -22.53 -49.96
N LEU A 34 25.00 -22.56 -49.66
CA LEU A 34 25.59 -21.73 -48.62
C LEU A 34 25.65 -20.26 -49.07
N ASP A 35 24.90 -19.36 -48.43
CA ASP A 35 24.70 -17.99 -48.91
C ASP A 35 25.99 -17.16 -49.05
N ASN A 36 26.03 -16.36 -50.12
CA ASN A 36 27.18 -15.51 -50.47
C ASN A 36 27.41 -14.38 -49.46
N LEU A 37 26.34 -13.80 -48.90
CA LEU A 37 26.43 -12.71 -47.94
C LEU A 37 26.86 -13.24 -46.57
N PHE A 38 26.32 -14.40 -46.16
CA PHE A 38 26.76 -15.14 -44.97
C PHE A 38 28.25 -15.49 -45.04
N ILE A 39 28.75 -16.03 -46.15
CA ILE A 39 30.19 -16.31 -46.30
C ILE A 39 31.03 -15.04 -46.10
N LYS A 40 30.67 -13.93 -46.77
CA LYS A 40 31.45 -12.68 -46.75
C LYS A 40 31.36 -11.91 -45.43
N LYS A 41 30.20 -11.91 -44.76
CA LYS A 41 29.97 -11.14 -43.52
C LYS A 41 30.19 -11.97 -42.25
N THR A 42 29.93 -13.27 -42.29
CA THR A 42 29.92 -14.14 -41.12
C THR A 42 31.16 -15.04 -41.07
N LEU A 43 31.58 -15.64 -42.20
CA LEU A 43 32.70 -16.61 -42.20
C LEU A 43 34.07 -15.97 -42.44
N HIS A 44 34.18 -15.09 -43.44
CA HIS A 44 35.46 -14.43 -43.81
C HIS A 44 36.16 -13.73 -42.62
N PRO A 45 35.49 -13.07 -41.66
CA PRO A 45 36.16 -12.47 -40.49
C PRO A 45 36.91 -13.46 -39.57
N PHE A 46 36.59 -14.76 -39.65
CA PHE A 46 37.26 -15.82 -38.89
C PHE A 46 38.21 -16.67 -39.74
N CYS A 47 38.22 -16.46 -41.06
CA CYS A 47 39.18 -17.07 -41.98
C CYS A 47 40.52 -16.32 -41.94
N VAL A 48 41.20 -16.37 -40.79
CA VAL A 48 42.47 -15.69 -40.51
C VAL A 48 43.37 -16.63 -39.72
N TYR A 49 44.66 -16.65 -40.04
CA TYR A 49 45.68 -17.35 -39.27
C TYR A 49 47.02 -16.63 -39.37
N ASP A 50 47.59 -16.29 -38.22
CA ASP A 50 48.92 -15.70 -38.09
C ASP A 50 49.85 -16.71 -37.42
N ALA A 51 50.91 -17.11 -38.11
CA ALA A 51 51.82 -18.14 -37.59
C ALA A 51 52.59 -17.67 -36.34
N PRO A 52 52.92 -18.56 -35.39
CA PRO A 52 53.54 -18.18 -34.12
C PRO A 52 54.90 -17.50 -34.32
N ARG A 53 55.19 -16.46 -33.55
CA ARG A 53 56.48 -15.75 -33.62
C ARG A 53 57.65 -16.69 -33.31
N GLN A 54 57.49 -17.57 -32.32
CA GLN A 54 58.52 -18.56 -31.96
C GLN A 54 58.90 -19.51 -33.12
N LEU A 55 57.95 -19.85 -34.00
CA LEU A 55 58.20 -20.71 -35.16
C LEU A 55 58.74 -19.92 -36.36
N GLN A 56 58.31 -18.67 -36.52
CA GLN A 56 58.85 -17.75 -37.54
C GLN A 56 60.31 -17.38 -37.25
N GLU A 57 60.65 -17.07 -36.00
CA GLU A 57 62.00 -16.67 -35.59
C GLU A 57 63.05 -17.77 -35.80
N ARG A 58 62.65 -19.05 -35.64
CA ARG A 58 63.52 -20.21 -35.88
C ARG A 58 63.44 -20.77 -37.31
N ALA A 59 62.67 -20.14 -38.19
CA ALA A 59 62.40 -20.59 -39.57
C ALA A 59 61.96 -22.06 -39.64
N GLU A 60 60.96 -22.43 -38.83
CA GLU A 60 60.45 -23.81 -38.75
C GLU A 60 59.99 -24.34 -40.12
N SER A 61 60.35 -25.58 -40.42
CA SER A 61 60.04 -26.24 -41.71
C SER A 61 59.02 -27.37 -41.56
N ASP A 62 58.86 -27.91 -40.35
CA ASP A 62 57.81 -28.88 -40.06
C ASP A 62 56.45 -28.18 -39.90
N LEU A 63 55.57 -28.35 -40.90
CA LEU A 63 54.22 -27.80 -40.87
C LEU A 63 53.38 -28.36 -39.72
N SER A 64 53.69 -29.56 -39.21
CA SER A 64 52.96 -30.15 -38.08
C SER A 64 53.30 -29.52 -36.73
N ALA A 65 54.38 -28.75 -36.63
CA ALA A 65 54.72 -27.96 -35.45
C ALA A 65 53.84 -26.69 -35.29
N TYR A 66 53.12 -26.29 -36.34
CA TYR A 66 52.25 -25.11 -36.31
C TYR A 66 50.88 -25.45 -35.70
N PRO A 67 50.42 -24.72 -34.66
CA PRO A 67 49.18 -25.05 -33.94
C PRO A 67 47.92 -24.86 -34.80
N GLU A 68 47.03 -25.86 -34.84
CA GLU A 68 45.74 -25.71 -35.52
C GLU A 68 44.81 -24.73 -34.78
N ALA A 69 44.24 -23.76 -35.49
CA ALA A 69 43.28 -22.81 -34.94
C ALA A 69 41.84 -23.31 -35.18
N LEU A 70 41.31 -24.08 -34.23
CA LEU A 70 39.89 -24.44 -34.15
C LEU A 70 39.10 -23.23 -33.63
N VAL A 71 38.06 -22.85 -34.37
CA VAL A 71 37.14 -21.76 -34.04
C VAL A 71 35.70 -22.29 -33.97
N CYS A 72 34.96 -21.86 -32.95
CA CYS A 72 33.55 -22.17 -32.81
C CYS A 72 32.79 -20.89 -32.44
N PHE A 73 31.69 -20.61 -33.13
CA PHE A 73 30.81 -19.49 -32.79
C PHE A 73 29.38 -19.68 -33.29
N HIS A 74 28.46 -18.87 -32.78
CA HIS A 74 27.05 -18.86 -33.16
C HIS A 74 26.72 -17.60 -33.98
N ALA A 75 26.15 -17.80 -35.16
CA ALA A 75 25.72 -16.73 -36.05
C ALA A 75 24.38 -16.12 -35.57
N GLU A 76 24.12 -14.87 -35.96
CA GLU A 76 22.87 -14.15 -35.60
C GLU A 76 21.62 -14.81 -36.22
N SER A 77 21.78 -15.53 -37.33
CA SER A 77 20.75 -16.35 -37.98
C SER A 77 20.54 -17.73 -37.32
N GLY A 78 21.29 -18.05 -36.27
CA GLY A 78 21.11 -19.24 -35.42
C GLY A 78 21.97 -20.45 -35.78
N GLU A 79 22.67 -20.45 -36.92
CA GLU A 79 23.64 -21.48 -37.26
C GLU A 79 24.83 -21.48 -36.29
N MET A 80 25.42 -22.66 -36.12
CA MET A 80 26.69 -22.84 -35.43
C MET A 80 27.78 -23.07 -36.46
N VAL A 81 28.86 -22.33 -36.37
CA VAL A 81 30.02 -22.44 -37.26
C VAL A 81 31.14 -23.13 -36.50
N LEU A 82 31.66 -24.22 -37.06
CA LEU A 82 32.85 -24.92 -36.58
C LEU A 82 33.91 -24.87 -37.67
N GLY A 83 34.96 -24.10 -37.44
CA GLY A 83 36.03 -23.85 -38.40
C GLY A 83 37.39 -24.31 -37.91
N ARG A 84 38.28 -24.66 -38.84
CA ARG A 84 39.69 -24.90 -38.56
C ARG A 84 40.56 -24.15 -39.55
N SER A 85 41.51 -23.35 -39.06
CA SER A 85 42.57 -22.74 -39.86
C SER A 85 43.93 -23.36 -39.53
N VAL A 86 44.71 -23.69 -40.56
CA VAL A 86 46.04 -24.31 -40.43
C VAL A 86 47.07 -23.59 -41.31
N PHE A 87 48.33 -23.56 -40.87
CA PHE A 87 49.45 -23.09 -41.68
C PHE A 87 49.80 -24.13 -42.74
N VAL A 88 50.01 -23.72 -43.99
CA VAL A 88 50.28 -24.65 -45.11
C VAL A 88 51.59 -24.39 -45.85
N GLY A 89 52.46 -23.54 -45.26
CA GLY A 89 53.71 -23.13 -45.91
C GLY A 89 53.45 -22.20 -47.10
N ALA A 90 54.23 -22.36 -48.17
CA ALA A 90 54.17 -21.48 -49.33
C ALA A 90 52.89 -21.65 -50.17
N ASP A 91 52.39 -20.55 -50.72
CA ASP A 91 51.26 -20.52 -51.65
C ASP A 91 51.62 -21.07 -53.04
N PHE A 92 50.65 -21.06 -53.96
CA PHE A 92 50.82 -21.53 -55.34
C PHE A 92 51.90 -20.79 -56.16
N THR A 93 52.47 -19.69 -55.66
CA THR A 93 53.58 -18.96 -56.28
C THR A 93 54.95 -19.40 -55.74
N GLY A 94 54.98 -20.07 -54.58
CA GLY A 94 56.20 -20.40 -53.85
C GLY A 94 56.87 -19.21 -53.13
N GLN A 95 56.35 -17.98 -53.26
CA GLN A 95 57.00 -16.76 -52.77
C GLN A 95 56.48 -16.27 -51.42
N ARG A 96 55.30 -16.73 -50.98
CA ARG A 96 54.61 -16.20 -49.81
C ARG A 96 54.00 -17.33 -49.02
N ASN A 97 54.13 -17.29 -47.70
CA ASN A 97 53.45 -18.23 -46.83
C ASN A 97 51.94 -17.93 -46.76
N THR A 98 51.13 -18.97 -46.57
CA THR A 98 49.68 -18.88 -46.49
C THR A 98 49.09 -19.88 -45.49
N PHE A 99 47.77 -19.81 -45.32
CA PHE A 99 46.99 -20.68 -44.46
C PHE A 99 45.77 -21.20 -45.23
N PHE A 100 45.20 -22.28 -44.72
CA PHE A 100 43.97 -22.88 -45.22
C PHE A 100 42.93 -22.93 -44.11
N SER A 101 41.73 -22.43 -44.39
CA SER A 101 40.58 -22.50 -43.48
C SER A 101 39.48 -23.39 -44.07
N HIS A 102 39.00 -24.33 -43.28
CA HIS A 102 37.80 -25.12 -43.57
C HIS A 102 36.73 -24.86 -42.51
N ASN A 103 35.56 -24.37 -42.93
CA ASN A 103 34.42 -24.12 -42.06
C ASN A 103 33.24 -25.05 -42.37
N TYR A 104 32.72 -25.70 -41.33
CA TYR A 104 31.41 -26.34 -41.30
C TYR A 104 30.36 -25.37 -40.77
N VAL A 105 29.21 -25.30 -41.45
CA VAL A 105 28.03 -24.52 -41.04
C VAL A 105 26.92 -25.50 -40.65
N ILE A 106 26.71 -25.66 -39.35
CA ILE A 106 25.69 -26.51 -38.76
C ILE A 106 24.37 -25.72 -38.70
N PRO A 107 23.28 -26.19 -39.35
CA PRO A 107 21.99 -25.50 -39.31
C PRO A 107 21.43 -25.32 -37.90
N ALA A 108 20.71 -24.22 -37.66
CA ALA A 108 20.14 -23.89 -36.35
C ALA A 108 19.35 -25.05 -35.70
N GLY A 109 18.51 -25.74 -36.48
CA GLY A 109 17.72 -26.91 -36.02
C GLY A 109 18.54 -28.17 -35.68
N ARG A 110 19.87 -28.15 -35.87
CA ARG A 110 20.81 -29.20 -35.46
C ARG A 110 21.81 -28.75 -34.40
N ARG A 111 21.88 -27.45 -34.07
CA ARG A 111 22.87 -26.91 -33.12
C ARG A 111 22.91 -27.69 -31.82
N ASP A 112 21.76 -27.97 -31.22
CA ASP A 112 21.67 -28.57 -29.89
C ASP A 112 22.19 -30.02 -29.84
N GLU A 113 22.32 -30.70 -31.00
CA GLU A 113 23.03 -31.98 -31.16
C GLU A 113 24.52 -31.85 -30.80
N PHE A 114 25.14 -30.70 -31.09
CA PHE A 114 26.54 -30.39 -30.81
C PHE A 114 26.71 -29.79 -29.42
N ILE A 115 25.75 -28.97 -28.97
CA ILE A 115 25.75 -28.37 -27.62
C ILE A 115 25.77 -29.44 -26.53
N THR A 116 24.99 -30.49 -26.70
CA THR A 116 24.85 -31.56 -25.70
C THR A 116 26.03 -32.55 -25.71
N ASN A 117 26.75 -32.66 -26.82
CA ASN A 117 27.80 -33.65 -27.08
C ASN A 117 29.13 -32.97 -27.46
N PRO A 118 29.97 -32.57 -26.47
CA PRO A 118 31.20 -31.80 -26.71
C PRO A 118 32.17 -32.43 -27.70
N GLU A 119 32.22 -33.75 -27.78
CA GLU A 119 33.07 -34.50 -28.71
C GLU A 119 32.75 -34.19 -30.17
N LYS A 120 31.49 -33.83 -30.50
CA LYS A 120 31.10 -33.39 -31.86
C LYS A 120 31.66 -32.02 -32.25
N ILE A 121 32.32 -31.33 -31.33
CA ILE A 121 33.00 -30.05 -31.54
C ILE A 121 34.52 -30.28 -31.52
N PHE A 122 35.05 -30.83 -30.42
CA PHE A 122 36.49 -30.94 -30.17
C PHE A 122 37.12 -32.20 -30.76
N GLY A 123 36.33 -33.24 -31.00
CA GLY A 123 36.74 -34.53 -31.56
C GLY A 123 36.63 -34.65 -33.08
N VAL A 124 36.23 -33.58 -33.79
CA VAL A 124 36.14 -33.60 -35.26
C VAL A 124 37.54 -33.58 -35.88
N ARG A 125 37.83 -34.55 -36.75
CA ARG A 125 39.13 -34.68 -37.46
C ARG A 125 39.00 -34.71 -38.98
N ALA A 126 37.79 -34.63 -39.53
CA ALA A 126 37.51 -34.68 -40.97
C ALA A 126 37.81 -33.36 -41.74
N PHE A 127 38.49 -32.40 -41.11
CA PHE A 127 38.83 -31.15 -41.76
C PHE A 127 39.92 -31.35 -42.83
N ALA A 128 39.71 -30.80 -44.02
CA ALA A 128 40.77 -30.65 -45.01
C ALA A 128 41.91 -29.73 -44.50
N ASP A 129 43.11 -29.93 -45.04
CA ASP A 129 44.31 -29.11 -44.85
C ASP A 129 44.67 -28.29 -46.11
N ARG A 130 44.09 -28.63 -47.27
CA ARG A 130 44.36 -28.04 -48.58
C ARG A 130 43.12 -28.14 -49.49
N HIS A 131 43.17 -27.46 -50.63
CA HIS A 131 42.24 -27.66 -51.74
C HIS A 131 43.03 -27.91 -53.03
N ASP A 132 42.53 -28.81 -53.87
CA ASP A 132 43.04 -29.09 -55.21
C ASP A 132 42.14 -28.38 -56.22
N ASP A 133 42.69 -27.38 -56.93
CA ASP A 133 41.99 -26.58 -57.93
C ASP A 133 41.32 -27.43 -59.03
N THR A 134 41.78 -28.67 -59.26
CA THR A 134 41.16 -29.58 -60.25
C THR A 134 39.81 -30.14 -59.80
N GLN A 135 39.50 -30.11 -58.50
CA GLN A 135 38.23 -30.60 -57.93
C GLN A 135 37.08 -29.60 -58.07
N GLY A 136 37.35 -28.39 -58.58
CA GLY A 136 36.34 -27.36 -58.81
C GLY A 136 35.87 -26.66 -57.53
N LYS A 137 34.91 -25.74 -57.69
CA LYS A 137 34.53 -24.78 -56.62
C LYS A 137 33.33 -25.23 -55.76
N GLU A 138 32.85 -26.46 -55.94
CA GLU A 138 31.67 -27.00 -55.25
C GLU A 138 32.04 -28.13 -54.31
N LEU A 139 31.54 -28.06 -53.06
CA LEU A 139 31.76 -29.07 -52.02
C LEU A 139 30.46 -29.84 -51.75
N PRO A 140 30.50 -31.16 -51.51
CA PRO A 140 29.30 -31.90 -51.16
C PRO A 140 28.72 -31.41 -49.81
N PRO A 141 27.39 -31.45 -49.62
CA PRO A 141 26.78 -31.32 -48.30
C PRO A 141 27.14 -32.52 -47.42
N VAL A 142 27.30 -32.29 -46.11
CA VAL A 142 27.69 -33.34 -45.14
C VAL A 142 26.50 -33.75 -44.28
N ALA A 143 26.22 -35.05 -44.18
CA ALA A 143 25.14 -35.56 -43.33
C ALA A 143 25.52 -35.51 -41.85
N GLU A 144 26.70 -36.02 -41.48
CA GLU A 144 27.23 -36.06 -40.11
C GLU A 144 28.74 -35.83 -40.12
N LEU A 145 29.25 -35.24 -39.03
CA LEU A 145 30.68 -35.06 -38.81
C LEU A 145 31.19 -36.22 -37.94
N PRO A 146 32.13 -37.06 -38.42
CA PRO A 146 32.72 -38.09 -37.60
C PRO A 146 33.57 -37.44 -36.50
N ALA A 147 33.32 -37.87 -35.27
CA ALA A 147 33.91 -37.29 -34.08
C ALA A 147 34.34 -38.40 -33.12
N GLN A 148 35.49 -38.21 -32.46
CA GLN A 148 36.00 -39.11 -31.44
C GLN A 148 36.54 -38.27 -30.28
N SER A 149 36.06 -38.50 -29.05
CA SER A 149 36.56 -37.75 -27.89
C SER A 149 38.04 -38.08 -27.67
N THR A 150 38.82 -37.03 -27.40
CA THR A 150 40.24 -37.11 -27.10
C THR A 150 40.55 -36.81 -25.63
N LEU A 151 39.52 -36.67 -24.78
CA LEU A 151 39.71 -36.48 -23.35
C LEU A 151 40.05 -37.79 -22.62
N PRO A 152 41.03 -37.78 -21.70
CA PRO A 152 41.21 -38.87 -20.76
C PRO A 152 40.04 -38.94 -19.77
N ALA A 153 39.79 -40.12 -19.20
CA ALA A 153 38.78 -40.29 -18.16
C ALA A 153 39.10 -39.48 -16.89
N ASP A 154 40.38 -39.36 -16.52
CA ASP A 154 40.82 -38.51 -15.42
C ASP A 154 41.17 -37.10 -15.92
N ARG A 155 40.16 -36.24 -15.96
CA ARG A 155 40.26 -34.84 -16.38
C ARG A 155 40.91 -33.96 -15.31
N LYS A 156 40.80 -34.31 -14.02
CA LYS A 156 41.55 -33.60 -12.95
C LYS A 156 43.05 -33.72 -13.13
N ARG A 157 43.55 -34.90 -13.51
CA ARG A 157 44.97 -35.09 -13.85
C ARG A 157 45.40 -34.28 -15.07
N LEU A 158 44.57 -34.24 -16.12
CA LEU A 158 44.82 -33.38 -17.29
C LEU A 158 44.88 -31.89 -16.90
N LEU A 159 43.92 -31.41 -16.10
CA LEU A 159 43.92 -30.03 -15.60
C LEU A 159 45.21 -29.72 -14.82
N GLY A 160 45.63 -30.61 -13.92
CA GLY A 160 46.89 -30.47 -13.18
C GLY A 160 48.13 -30.46 -14.08
N GLN A 161 48.16 -31.26 -15.16
CA GLN A 161 49.23 -31.24 -16.17
C GLN A 161 49.27 -29.92 -16.97
N LEU A 162 48.14 -29.23 -17.11
CA LEU A 162 48.01 -27.91 -17.73
C LEU A 162 48.19 -26.75 -16.74
N GLY A 163 48.57 -27.02 -15.49
CA GLY A 163 48.80 -26.01 -14.45
C GLY A 163 47.55 -25.52 -13.71
N PHE A 164 46.40 -26.20 -13.85
CA PHE A 164 45.16 -25.86 -13.16
C PHE A 164 44.97 -26.67 -11.89
N ASP A 165 44.96 -25.98 -10.76
CA ASP A 165 44.39 -26.47 -9.50
C ASP A 165 42.88 -26.15 -9.41
N GLU A 166 42.28 -26.52 -8.28
CA GLU A 166 40.86 -26.24 -8.00
C GLU A 166 40.52 -24.75 -8.05
N ARG A 167 41.41 -23.88 -7.55
CA ARG A 167 41.19 -22.43 -7.49
C ARG A 167 41.20 -21.82 -8.90
N LEU A 168 42.24 -22.11 -9.68
CA LEU A 168 42.40 -21.61 -11.04
C LEU A 168 41.30 -22.14 -11.96
N PHE A 169 40.90 -23.41 -11.81
CA PHE A 169 39.78 -23.97 -12.55
C PHE A 169 38.47 -23.22 -12.28
N LYS A 170 38.12 -23.00 -10.99
CA LYS A 170 36.90 -22.25 -10.61
C LYS A 170 36.94 -20.80 -11.08
N GLN A 171 38.09 -20.12 -10.95
CA GLN A 171 38.31 -18.77 -11.46
C GLN A 171 38.12 -18.71 -12.98
N LEU A 172 38.64 -19.68 -13.73
CA LEU A 172 38.50 -19.75 -15.19
C LEU A 172 37.05 -20.03 -15.60
N LEU A 173 36.39 -21.04 -15.01
CA LEU A 173 35.00 -21.35 -15.30
C LEU A 173 34.08 -20.14 -14.99
N TYR A 174 34.29 -19.45 -13.87
CA TYR A 174 33.59 -18.21 -13.53
C TYR A 174 33.81 -17.10 -14.56
N ALA A 175 35.05 -16.86 -14.99
CA ALA A 175 35.37 -15.88 -16.01
C ALA A 175 34.71 -16.21 -17.36
N VAL A 176 34.70 -17.49 -17.74
CA VAL A 176 34.02 -17.99 -18.94
C VAL A 176 32.51 -17.74 -18.88
N MET A 177 31.84 -18.16 -17.80
CA MET A 177 30.40 -17.93 -17.63
C MET A 177 30.07 -16.43 -17.62
N THR A 178 30.87 -15.62 -16.93
CA THR A 178 30.68 -14.16 -16.83
C THR A 178 30.87 -13.46 -18.18
N SER A 179 31.78 -13.96 -19.04
CA SER A 179 32.06 -13.36 -20.36
C SER A 179 30.87 -13.39 -21.34
N LEU A 180 29.87 -14.25 -21.09
CA LEU A 180 28.66 -14.36 -21.90
C LEU A 180 27.66 -13.21 -21.67
N THR A 181 27.70 -12.58 -20.49
CA THR A 181 26.85 -11.42 -20.13
C THR A 181 27.63 -10.12 -19.99
N ALA A 182 28.89 -10.20 -19.58
CA ALA A 182 29.77 -9.05 -19.51
C ALA A 182 30.33 -8.70 -20.90
N LYS A 183 30.65 -7.42 -21.13
CA LYS A 183 31.39 -6.99 -22.34
C LYS A 183 32.90 -7.30 -22.24
N LYS A 184 33.26 -8.42 -21.57
CA LYS A 184 34.62 -8.87 -21.32
C LYS A 184 34.94 -10.15 -22.10
N LYS A 185 36.18 -10.32 -22.49
CA LYS A 185 36.74 -11.56 -23.08
C LYS A 185 37.60 -12.30 -22.07
N VAL A 186 37.93 -13.56 -22.38
CA VAL A 186 38.87 -14.38 -21.62
C VAL A 186 40.05 -14.72 -22.53
N PHE A 187 41.24 -14.21 -22.21
CA PHE A 187 42.48 -14.54 -22.92
C PHE A 187 43.31 -15.50 -22.08
N ILE A 188 43.74 -16.61 -22.69
CA ILE A 188 44.44 -17.70 -22.02
C ILE A 188 45.78 -17.95 -22.73
N SER A 189 46.88 -17.93 -21.98
CA SER A 189 48.18 -18.39 -22.46
C SER A 189 48.64 -19.56 -21.60
N LEU A 190 48.81 -20.72 -22.23
CA LEU A 190 49.20 -21.96 -21.57
C LEU A 190 50.73 -22.06 -21.49
N ASP A 191 51.24 -22.66 -20.41
CA ASP A 191 52.67 -22.94 -20.27
C ASP A 191 53.05 -24.29 -20.92
N VAL A 192 52.92 -24.35 -22.24
CA VAL A 192 53.21 -25.55 -23.06
C VAL A 192 54.05 -25.16 -24.28
N ASP A 193 54.69 -26.15 -24.91
CA ASP A 193 55.35 -25.94 -26.20
C ASP A 193 54.32 -25.54 -27.28
N ILE A 194 54.74 -24.68 -28.21
CA ILE A 194 53.87 -24.13 -29.25
C ILE A 194 53.26 -25.19 -30.17
N SER A 195 53.95 -26.32 -30.40
CA SER A 195 53.41 -27.47 -31.16
C SER A 195 52.29 -28.19 -30.43
N ALA A 196 52.32 -28.19 -29.09
CA ALA A 196 51.28 -28.76 -28.24
C ALA A 196 50.12 -27.78 -27.94
N ALA A 197 50.29 -26.48 -28.21
CA ALA A 197 49.37 -25.42 -27.79
C ALA A 197 47.92 -25.64 -28.24
N ALA A 198 47.70 -25.95 -29.52
CA ALA A 198 46.34 -26.19 -30.05
C ALA A 198 45.65 -27.41 -29.41
N THR A 199 46.40 -28.49 -29.18
CA THR A 199 45.90 -29.72 -28.55
C THR A 199 45.54 -29.46 -27.09
N SER A 200 46.44 -28.84 -26.34
CA SER A 200 46.24 -28.47 -24.93
C SER A 200 45.08 -27.48 -24.75
N ALA A 201 44.95 -26.49 -25.63
CA ALA A 201 43.83 -25.55 -25.65
C ALA A 201 42.50 -26.24 -25.94
N SER A 202 42.46 -27.14 -26.92
CA SER A 202 41.27 -27.94 -27.26
C SER A 202 40.85 -28.84 -26.10
N GLN A 203 41.81 -29.50 -25.44
CA GLN A 203 41.56 -30.35 -24.28
C GLN A 203 41.01 -29.56 -23.08
N LEU A 204 41.61 -28.41 -22.76
CA LEU A 204 41.09 -27.53 -21.69
C LEU A 204 39.68 -27.02 -22.00
N LEU A 205 39.43 -26.62 -23.26
CA LEU A 205 38.10 -26.19 -23.70
C LEU A 205 37.07 -27.33 -23.67
N GLU A 206 37.41 -28.55 -24.06
CA GLU A 206 36.48 -29.70 -24.01
C GLU A 206 36.06 -29.97 -22.54
N VAL A 207 36.98 -29.84 -21.57
CA VAL A 207 36.66 -29.92 -20.13
C VAL A 207 35.78 -28.75 -19.67
N LEU A 208 36.15 -27.50 -19.98
CA LEU A 208 35.38 -26.32 -19.57
C LEU A 208 33.98 -26.32 -20.19
N TYR A 209 33.86 -26.64 -21.48
CA TYR A 209 32.60 -26.74 -22.21
C TYR A 209 31.71 -27.84 -21.63
N SER A 210 32.28 -28.99 -21.27
CA SER A 210 31.58 -30.05 -20.53
C SER A 210 31.05 -29.57 -19.17
N CYS A 211 31.67 -28.56 -18.57
CA CYS A 211 31.28 -27.94 -17.30
C CYS A 211 30.44 -26.66 -17.48
N LEU A 212 30.04 -26.30 -18.70
CA LEU A 212 29.05 -25.23 -18.94
C LEU A 212 27.64 -25.82 -19.02
N PRO A 213 26.61 -25.16 -18.46
CA PRO A 213 25.21 -25.47 -18.71
C PRO A 213 24.84 -25.30 -20.19
N TYR A 214 23.85 -26.06 -20.68
CA TYR A 214 23.51 -26.11 -22.11
C TYR A 214 23.11 -24.75 -22.69
N GLU A 215 22.33 -23.94 -21.98
CA GLU A 215 22.00 -22.59 -22.44
C GLU A 215 23.25 -21.70 -22.57
N LEU A 216 24.19 -21.71 -21.61
CA LEU A 216 25.45 -20.97 -21.75
C LEU A 216 26.27 -21.41 -22.97
N ARG A 217 26.29 -22.72 -23.25
CA ARG A 217 26.97 -23.27 -24.44
C ARG A 217 26.37 -22.77 -25.75
N ARG A 218 25.07 -22.46 -25.83
CA ARG A 218 24.39 -21.95 -27.07
C ARG A 218 24.83 -20.55 -27.49
N HIS A 219 25.49 -19.81 -26.61
CA HIS A 219 26.05 -18.48 -26.87
C HIS A 219 27.58 -18.46 -26.77
N PHE A 220 28.20 -19.55 -26.29
CA PHE A 220 29.64 -19.65 -26.11
C PHE A 220 30.38 -19.86 -27.42
N GLY A 221 31.45 -19.10 -27.61
CA GLY A 221 32.32 -19.21 -28.78
C GLY A 221 33.78 -19.05 -28.39
N PHE A 222 34.67 -19.68 -29.13
CA PHE A 222 36.08 -19.79 -28.76
C PHE A 222 37.01 -19.88 -29.97
N LEU A 223 38.30 -19.64 -29.71
CA LEU A 223 39.41 -19.82 -30.65
C LEU A 223 40.60 -20.48 -29.93
N THR A 224 41.08 -21.64 -30.41
CA THR A 224 42.16 -22.43 -29.76
C THR A 224 43.57 -21.92 -30.01
N TYR A 225 43.76 -20.98 -30.95
CA TYR A 225 45.04 -20.34 -31.19
C TYR A 225 44.89 -18.97 -31.87
N SER A 226 45.66 -17.99 -31.39
CA SER A 226 45.93 -16.71 -32.04
C SER A 226 47.34 -16.23 -31.65
N SER A 227 48.00 -15.48 -32.53
CA SER A 227 49.33 -14.92 -32.25
C SER A 227 49.31 -13.83 -31.17
N GLU A 228 48.17 -13.15 -30.99
CA GLU A 228 48.00 -12.08 -30.00
C GLU A 228 46.53 -11.91 -29.55
N PRO A 229 46.27 -11.29 -28.38
CA PRO A 229 44.92 -11.01 -27.90
C PRO A 229 44.13 -10.10 -28.84
N GLN A 230 43.01 -10.58 -29.38
CA GLN A 230 42.13 -9.81 -30.26
C GLN A 230 40.66 -9.94 -29.83
N SER A 231 39.95 -8.81 -29.71
CA SER A 231 38.51 -8.82 -29.41
C SER A 231 37.71 -9.11 -30.69
N LYS A 232 37.28 -10.38 -30.86
CA LYS A 232 36.43 -10.82 -31.98
C LYS A 232 34.97 -10.95 -31.53
N LYS A 233 34.03 -10.56 -32.39
CA LYS A 233 32.58 -10.74 -32.15
C LYS A 233 32.28 -12.25 -32.06
N HIS A 234 31.30 -12.64 -31.24
CA HIS A 234 30.90 -14.03 -30.96
C HIS A 234 31.96 -14.96 -30.30
N ILE A 235 33.24 -14.56 -30.26
CA ILE A 235 34.30 -15.27 -29.52
C ILE A 235 34.35 -14.74 -28.09
N HIS A 236 34.38 -15.63 -27.11
CA HIS A 236 34.35 -15.34 -25.68
C HIS A 236 35.69 -15.73 -25.02
N VAL A 237 36.21 -16.91 -25.40
CA VAL A 237 37.55 -17.39 -24.99
C VAL A 237 38.50 -17.40 -26.19
N MET A 238 39.72 -16.91 -26.00
CA MET A 238 40.77 -16.97 -27.01
C MET A 238 42.08 -17.41 -26.37
N PHE A 239 42.70 -18.45 -26.94
CA PHE A 239 44.04 -18.89 -26.58
C PHE A 239 45.07 -18.13 -27.39
N VAL A 240 46.15 -17.70 -26.75
CA VAL A 240 47.16 -16.80 -27.34
C VAL A 240 48.58 -17.29 -27.07
N GLU A 241 49.49 -17.03 -28.02
CA GLU A 241 50.91 -17.39 -27.93
C GLU A 241 51.56 -16.90 -26.62
N LYS A 242 52.42 -17.74 -26.02
CA LYS A 242 53.20 -17.41 -24.82
C LYS A 242 53.99 -16.12 -25.01
N GLY A 243 53.82 -15.17 -24.08
CA GLY A 243 54.44 -13.84 -24.13
C GLY A 243 53.68 -12.79 -24.96
N SER A 244 52.55 -13.12 -25.57
CA SER A 244 51.75 -12.13 -26.33
C SER A 244 50.95 -11.15 -25.46
N ILE A 245 50.64 -11.51 -24.20
CA ILE A 245 49.83 -10.71 -23.27
C ILE A 245 50.68 -9.58 -22.64
N ARG A 246 50.77 -8.44 -23.33
CA ARG A 246 51.53 -7.25 -22.89
C ARG A 246 50.81 -6.48 -21.76
N PRO A 247 51.46 -6.17 -20.63
CA PRO A 247 50.90 -5.28 -19.60
C PRO A 247 50.65 -3.86 -20.14
N GLY A 248 49.50 -3.24 -19.82
CA GLY A 248 49.16 -1.87 -20.22
C GLY A 248 48.89 -1.69 -21.72
N GLY A 249 48.78 -2.80 -22.47
CA GLY A 249 48.28 -2.77 -23.84
C GLY A 249 46.77 -2.64 -23.82
N GLY A 250 46.25 -1.41 -23.91
CA GLY A 250 44.86 -1.01 -23.59
C GLY A 250 43.67 -1.72 -24.27
N HIS A 251 43.89 -2.81 -24.99
CA HIS A 251 42.87 -3.76 -25.43
C HIS A 251 42.65 -4.92 -24.43
N SER A 252 43.53 -5.15 -23.44
CA SER A 252 43.45 -6.28 -22.51
C SER A 252 43.16 -5.92 -21.05
N ASP A 253 43.40 -4.67 -20.63
CA ASP A 253 43.42 -4.26 -19.21
C ASP A 253 42.07 -4.41 -18.46
N LYS A 254 40.95 -4.63 -19.17
CA LYS A 254 39.62 -4.85 -18.58
C LYS A 254 39.09 -6.28 -18.74
N ASP A 255 39.71 -7.06 -19.61
CA ASP A 255 39.34 -8.44 -19.92
C ASP A 255 39.92 -9.42 -18.91
N PHE A 256 39.39 -10.63 -18.83
CA PHE A 256 39.91 -11.68 -17.96
C PHE A 256 41.17 -12.28 -18.58
N LEU A 257 42.29 -12.27 -17.85
CA LEU A 257 43.58 -12.76 -18.34
C LEU A 257 44.06 -13.94 -17.50
N PHE A 258 44.44 -15.03 -18.17
CA PHE A 258 45.03 -16.23 -17.58
C PHE A 258 46.35 -16.53 -18.29
N ASP A 259 47.42 -15.94 -17.80
CA ASP A 259 48.77 -16.07 -18.34
C ASP A 259 49.57 -17.04 -17.46
N LEU A 260 49.37 -18.34 -17.69
CA LEU A 260 49.95 -19.40 -16.87
C LEU A 260 51.48 -19.45 -17.01
N ALA A 261 51.98 -19.11 -18.20
CA ALA A 261 53.39 -18.99 -18.50
C ALA A 261 54.14 -17.96 -17.61
N LEU A 262 53.42 -16.98 -17.06
CA LEU A 262 53.92 -16.02 -16.08
C LEU A 262 53.23 -16.14 -14.69
N GLY A 263 52.46 -17.21 -14.46
CA GLY A 263 51.72 -17.41 -13.20
C GLY A 263 50.71 -16.31 -12.86
N ARG A 264 50.19 -15.60 -13.87
CA ARG A 264 49.46 -14.33 -13.72
C ARG A 264 47.99 -14.46 -14.11
N VAL A 265 47.09 -14.21 -13.15
CA VAL A 265 45.63 -14.07 -13.39
C VAL A 265 45.21 -12.63 -13.09
N GLN A 266 44.42 -12.00 -13.96
CA GLN A 266 43.97 -10.61 -13.80
C GLN A 266 42.48 -10.42 -14.09
N ASN A 267 41.86 -9.44 -13.42
CA ASN A 267 40.47 -9.01 -13.55
C ASN A 267 39.39 -10.05 -13.17
N VAL A 268 39.76 -11.13 -12.46
CA VAL A 268 38.85 -12.19 -12.00
C VAL A 268 38.49 -11.99 -10.53
N ASP A 269 37.44 -11.21 -10.29
CA ASP A 269 36.91 -10.94 -8.94
C ASP A 269 35.96 -12.07 -8.49
N LEU A 270 36.53 -13.24 -8.19
CA LEU A 270 35.81 -14.34 -7.54
C LEU A 270 36.00 -14.25 -6.02
N GLN A 271 34.92 -14.06 -5.27
CA GLN A 271 34.96 -13.97 -3.80
C GLN A 271 35.45 -15.28 -3.18
N GLU A 272 36.20 -15.20 -2.07
CA GLU A 272 36.59 -16.38 -1.31
C GLU A 272 35.38 -16.95 -0.55
N GLY A 273 35.17 -18.26 -0.66
CA GLY A 273 34.01 -18.95 -0.07
C GLY A 273 33.63 -20.21 -0.85
N ALA A 274 32.52 -20.84 -0.44
CA ALA A 274 31.87 -21.88 -1.22
C ALA A 274 31.06 -21.24 -2.38
N HIS A 275 31.01 -21.94 -3.52
CA HIS A 275 30.27 -21.51 -4.72
C HIS A 275 29.55 -22.73 -5.26
N GLU A 276 28.24 -22.87 -5.00
CA GLU A 276 27.51 -24.14 -5.16
C GLU A 276 27.75 -24.81 -6.52
N TYR A 277 27.72 -24.04 -7.61
CA TYR A 277 27.96 -24.57 -8.94
C TYR A 277 29.44 -24.84 -9.27
N LEU A 278 30.36 -23.96 -8.86
CA LEU A 278 31.78 -24.14 -9.18
C LEU A 278 32.41 -25.28 -8.35
N ASP A 279 31.94 -25.45 -7.12
CA ASP A 279 32.27 -26.58 -6.25
C ASP A 279 31.73 -27.89 -6.85
N PHE A 280 30.47 -27.90 -7.28
CA PHE A 280 29.85 -29.04 -7.98
C PHE A 280 30.57 -29.38 -9.30
N ALA A 281 30.86 -28.39 -10.13
CA ALA A 281 31.56 -28.59 -11.40
C ALA A 281 32.95 -29.20 -11.20
N TRP A 282 33.68 -28.77 -10.15
CA TRP A 282 34.95 -29.38 -9.79
C TRP A 282 34.80 -30.77 -9.16
N GLU A 283 33.81 -30.99 -8.28
CA GLU A 283 33.53 -32.32 -7.69
C GLU A 283 33.32 -33.35 -8.80
N TYR A 284 32.46 -33.03 -9.77
CA TYR A 284 31.99 -33.93 -10.83
C TYR A 284 32.68 -33.75 -12.20
N VAL A 285 33.82 -33.05 -12.32
CA VAL A 285 34.51 -32.87 -13.62
C VAL A 285 34.84 -34.20 -14.32
N ASN A 286 35.17 -35.24 -13.55
CA ASN A 286 35.44 -36.60 -14.03
C ASN A 286 34.16 -37.45 -14.27
N ASP A 287 32.96 -36.93 -13.97
CA ASP A 287 31.66 -37.59 -14.15
C ASP A 287 30.77 -36.79 -15.12
N PRO A 288 30.78 -37.13 -16.42
CA PRO A 288 29.95 -36.45 -17.42
C PRO A 288 28.44 -36.65 -17.19
N GLN A 289 28.03 -37.75 -16.54
CA GLN A 289 26.62 -38.09 -16.36
C GLN A 289 25.99 -37.25 -15.24
N ALA A 290 26.72 -37.01 -14.15
CA ALA A 290 26.29 -36.10 -13.10
C ALA A 290 26.16 -34.65 -13.62
N LEU A 291 27.13 -34.17 -14.40
CA LEU A 291 27.07 -32.85 -15.04
C LEU A 291 25.89 -32.73 -16.01
N ALA A 292 25.72 -33.71 -16.92
CA ALA A 292 24.60 -33.72 -17.87
C ALA A 292 23.23 -33.78 -17.18
N SER A 293 23.12 -34.52 -16.06
CA SER A 293 21.89 -34.59 -15.26
C SER A 293 21.54 -33.25 -14.63
N PHE A 294 22.52 -32.48 -14.17
CA PHE A 294 22.32 -31.12 -13.70
C PHE A 294 21.96 -30.15 -14.84
N HIS A 295 22.64 -30.24 -15.99
CA HIS A 295 22.34 -29.37 -17.14
C HIS A 295 20.93 -29.62 -17.68
N ALA A 296 20.46 -30.88 -17.69
CA ALA A 296 19.08 -31.21 -18.04
C ALA A 296 18.05 -30.68 -17.00
N PHE A 297 18.38 -30.69 -15.71
CA PHE A 297 17.56 -30.03 -14.67
C PHE A 297 17.42 -28.52 -14.95
N CYS A 298 18.51 -27.84 -15.31
CA CYS A 298 18.46 -26.42 -15.65
C CYS A 298 17.58 -26.12 -16.87
N GLU A 299 17.66 -26.92 -17.94
CA GLU A 299 16.80 -26.76 -19.12
C GLU A 299 15.30 -26.93 -18.77
N GLU A 300 14.96 -27.92 -17.94
CA GLU A 300 13.57 -28.16 -17.54
C GLU A 300 13.02 -27.06 -16.63
N VAL A 301 13.83 -26.57 -15.69
CA VAL A 301 13.43 -25.51 -14.74
C VAL A 301 13.35 -24.15 -15.42
N LEU A 302 14.25 -23.84 -16.35
CA LEU A 302 14.30 -22.55 -17.07
C LEU A 302 13.50 -22.54 -18.38
N ALA A 303 12.73 -23.58 -18.68
CA ALA A 303 11.91 -23.67 -19.88
C ALA A 303 10.94 -22.48 -20.00
N GLY A 304 11.19 -21.61 -20.99
CA GLY A 304 10.39 -20.39 -21.21
C GLY A 304 10.82 -19.16 -20.39
N ALA A 305 11.91 -19.24 -19.64
CA ALA A 305 12.50 -18.08 -18.95
C ALA A 305 13.13 -17.08 -19.94
N GLU A 306 13.30 -15.82 -19.49
CA GLU A 306 13.99 -14.79 -20.27
C GLU A 306 15.50 -15.08 -20.38
N THR A 307 16.08 -14.87 -21.56
CA THR A 307 17.53 -15.06 -21.81
C THR A 307 18.41 -14.25 -20.87
N ALA A 308 17.94 -13.08 -20.42
CA ALA A 308 18.65 -12.26 -19.44
C ALA A 308 18.83 -12.95 -18.08
N LEU A 309 17.92 -13.86 -17.69
CA LEU A 309 18.06 -14.70 -16.50
C LEU A 309 18.95 -15.91 -16.80
N THR A 310 18.68 -16.62 -17.90
CA THR A 310 19.36 -17.90 -18.19
C THR A 310 20.87 -17.76 -18.44
N LEU A 311 21.36 -16.56 -18.77
CA LEU A 311 22.79 -16.30 -18.93
C LEU A 311 23.51 -15.86 -17.64
N GLN A 312 22.80 -15.63 -16.53
CA GLN A 312 23.44 -15.18 -15.28
C GLN A 312 24.14 -16.32 -14.54
N VAL A 313 25.36 -16.08 -14.07
CA VAL A 313 26.11 -17.03 -13.24
C VAL A 313 25.34 -17.41 -11.97
N ARG A 314 24.72 -16.42 -11.30
CA ARG A 314 23.92 -16.58 -10.09
C ARG A 314 22.81 -17.62 -10.25
N THR A 315 22.15 -17.65 -11.39
CA THR A 315 21.07 -18.61 -11.69
C THR A 315 21.54 -20.05 -11.53
N TYR A 316 22.76 -20.37 -11.99
CA TYR A 316 23.31 -21.72 -11.87
C TYR A 316 23.76 -22.07 -10.45
N TYR A 317 24.13 -21.09 -9.62
CA TYR A 317 24.43 -21.34 -8.21
C TYR A 317 23.15 -21.72 -7.45
N GLU A 318 22.09 -20.93 -7.64
CA GLU A 318 20.77 -21.16 -7.04
C GLU A 318 20.14 -22.49 -7.53
N LEU A 319 20.20 -22.76 -8.85
CA LEU A 319 19.72 -24.02 -9.40
C LEU A 319 20.56 -25.22 -8.95
N CYS A 320 21.88 -25.06 -8.78
CA CYS A 320 22.71 -26.12 -8.22
C CYS A 320 22.33 -26.44 -6.77
N ALA A 321 22.05 -25.42 -5.95
CA ALA A 321 21.54 -25.63 -4.59
C ALA A 321 20.23 -26.43 -4.60
N LEU A 322 19.26 -26.02 -5.42
CA LEU A 322 17.97 -26.70 -5.57
C LEU A 322 18.11 -28.14 -6.09
N TYR A 323 18.97 -28.37 -7.08
CA TYR A 323 19.26 -29.71 -7.61
C TYR A 323 19.90 -30.63 -6.56
N LEU A 324 20.89 -30.15 -5.80
CA LEU A 324 21.54 -30.93 -4.76
C LEU A 324 20.55 -31.32 -3.65
N ILE A 325 19.62 -30.44 -3.31
CA ILE A 325 18.51 -30.71 -2.38
C ILE A 325 17.55 -31.77 -2.96
N GLU A 326 17.20 -31.69 -4.24
CA GLU A 326 16.41 -32.73 -4.93
C GLU A 326 17.08 -34.12 -4.85
N LYS A 327 18.41 -34.16 -4.93
CA LYS A 327 19.22 -35.38 -4.78
C LYS A 327 19.49 -35.78 -3.31
N GLY A 328 18.84 -35.12 -2.35
CA GLY A 328 18.91 -35.47 -0.92
C GLY A 328 20.15 -34.96 -0.18
N ARG A 329 20.97 -34.08 -0.78
CA ARG A 329 22.10 -33.41 -0.09
C ARG A 329 21.59 -32.22 0.75
N THR A 330 20.93 -32.51 1.87
CA THR A 330 20.30 -31.50 2.75
C THR A 330 21.26 -30.48 3.34
N ALA A 331 22.55 -30.79 3.43
CA ALA A 331 23.59 -29.89 3.95
C ALA A 331 23.67 -28.53 3.24
N VAL A 332 23.20 -28.42 1.98
CA VAL A 332 23.11 -27.12 1.28
C VAL A 332 21.95 -26.29 1.85
N TYR A 333 20.81 -26.92 2.11
CA TYR A 333 19.65 -26.27 2.74
C TYR A 333 19.96 -25.83 4.18
N GLU A 334 20.57 -26.71 4.97
CA GLU A 334 20.87 -26.48 6.39
C GLU A 334 21.83 -25.29 6.64
N ARG A 335 22.61 -24.87 5.63
CA ARG A 335 23.48 -23.69 5.70
C ARG A 335 22.73 -22.36 5.55
N ASN A 336 21.65 -22.33 4.77
CA ASN A 336 20.89 -21.11 4.47
C ASN A 336 19.44 -21.43 4.04
N PRO A 337 18.56 -21.84 4.96
CA PRO A 337 17.18 -22.21 4.63
C PRO A 337 16.42 -21.06 3.96
N ALA A 338 16.52 -19.86 4.52
CA ALA A 338 15.88 -18.65 4.00
C ALA A 338 16.32 -18.30 2.57
N GLY A 339 17.62 -18.38 2.26
CA GLY A 339 18.16 -18.10 0.92
C GLY A 339 17.69 -19.09 -0.13
N VAL A 340 17.54 -20.37 0.22
CA VAL A 340 16.99 -21.40 -0.68
C VAL A 340 15.51 -21.13 -0.98
N TRP A 341 14.71 -20.83 0.04
CA TRP A 341 13.31 -20.42 -0.17
C TRP A 341 13.20 -19.13 -0.99
N GLN A 342 14.07 -18.15 -0.75
CA GLN A 342 14.13 -16.91 -1.53
C GLN A 342 14.45 -17.17 -3.00
N ALA A 343 15.41 -18.04 -3.29
CA ALA A 343 15.75 -18.44 -4.66
C ALA A 343 14.54 -19.11 -5.34
N LEU A 344 13.94 -20.12 -4.71
CA LEU A 344 12.74 -20.80 -5.22
C LEU A 344 11.58 -19.80 -5.49
N ASN A 345 11.31 -18.90 -4.55
CA ASN A 345 10.32 -17.84 -4.70
C ASN A 345 10.65 -16.89 -5.87
N GLY A 346 11.93 -16.63 -6.13
CA GLY A 346 12.40 -15.83 -7.26
C GLY A 346 12.04 -16.43 -8.62
N TYR A 347 12.10 -17.76 -8.76
CA TYR A 347 11.65 -18.46 -9.95
C TYR A 347 10.11 -18.54 -10.02
N LEU A 348 9.43 -18.92 -8.93
CA LEU A 348 7.96 -19.04 -8.89
C LEU A 348 7.21 -17.72 -9.11
N ARG A 349 7.86 -16.56 -8.86
CA ARG A 349 7.31 -15.23 -9.18
C ARG A 349 7.25 -14.92 -10.69
N GLN A 350 8.00 -15.63 -11.52
CA GLN A 350 8.04 -15.39 -12.96
C GLN A 350 6.83 -16.04 -13.64
N PRO A 351 6.01 -15.31 -14.42
CA PRO A 351 4.78 -15.86 -15.00
C PRO A 351 4.99 -17.12 -15.86
N ALA A 352 6.13 -17.23 -16.55
CA ALA A 352 6.49 -18.40 -17.34
C ALA A 352 6.81 -19.64 -16.48
N LEU A 353 7.35 -19.45 -15.27
CA LEU A 353 7.85 -20.52 -14.39
C LEU A 353 6.93 -20.83 -13.21
N ALA A 354 5.93 -20.00 -12.93
CA ALA A 354 5.02 -20.13 -11.79
C ALA A 354 4.27 -21.48 -11.71
N ASN A 355 4.07 -22.15 -12.85
CA ASN A 355 3.45 -23.47 -12.94
C ASN A 355 4.45 -24.60 -13.25
N ASN A 356 5.76 -24.36 -13.14
CA ASN A 356 6.78 -25.38 -13.38
C ASN A 356 6.64 -26.49 -12.33
N LYS A 357 6.31 -27.70 -12.79
CA LYS A 357 6.03 -28.85 -11.93
C LYS A 357 7.18 -29.13 -10.96
N ARG A 358 8.43 -29.07 -11.44
CA ARG A 358 9.62 -29.44 -10.66
C ARG A 358 9.93 -28.42 -9.56
N LEU A 359 9.70 -27.13 -9.82
CA LEU A 359 9.75 -26.08 -8.78
C LEU A 359 8.66 -26.26 -7.72
N LEU A 360 7.44 -26.65 -8.11
CA LEU A 360 6.35 -26.92 -7.17
C LEU A 360 6.59 -28.20 -6.34
N GLU A 361 7.22 -29.22 -6.91
CA GLU A 361 7.64 -30.42 -6.17
C GLU A 361 8.77 -30.10 -5.17
N LEU A 362 9.73 -29.25 -5.55
CA LEU A 362 10.75 -28.71 -4.64
C LEU A 362 10.13 -27.89 -3.50
N GLN A 363 9.11 -27.07 -3.77
CA GLN A 363 8.38 -26.33 -2.74
C GLN A 363 7.82 -27.26 -1.66
N VAL A 364 7.20 -28.37 -2.07
CA VAL A 364 6.64 -29.38 -1.16
C VAL A 364 7.76 -30.14 -0.43
N LEU A 365 8.86 -30.46 -1.10
CA LEU A 365 10.02 -31.12 -0.50
C LEU A 365 10.66 -30.28 0.62
N LEU A 366 10.92 -28.99 0.36
CA LEU A 366 11.46 -28.06 1.36
C LEU A 366 10.50 -27.93 2.56
N PHE A 367 9.20 -27.81 2.30
CA PHE A 367 8.19 -27.73 3.36
C PHE A 367 8.16 -28.98 4.25
N HIS A 368 8.24 -30.18 3.66
CA HIS A 368 8.36 -31.42 4.45
C HIS A 368 9.67 -31.49 5.26
N GLY A 369 10.76 -30.92 4.76
CA GLY A 369 12.02 -30.76 5.50
C GLY A 369 11.82 -29.94 6.78
N GLU A 370 11.18 -28.78 6.68
CA GLU A 370 10.85 -27.90 7.81
C GLU A 370 9.92 -28.57 8.83
N VAL A 371 8.86 -29.25 8.38
CA VAL A 371 7.97 -30.04 9.25
C VAL A 371 8.74 -31.12 10.02
N SER A 372 9.71 -31.76 9.36
CA SER A 372 10.57 -32.79 9.97
C SER A 372 11.56 -32.22 10.97
N ALA A 373 12.17 -31.06 10.66
CA ALA A 373 13.04 -30.33 11.58
C ALA A 373 12.30 -29.89 12.85
N LEU A 374 11.08 -29.38 12.70
CA LEU A 374 10.21 -29.01 13.81
C LEU A 374 9.82 -30.22 14.66
N ALA A 375 9.51 -31.37 14.04
CA ALA A 375 9.29 -32.62 14.77
C ALA A 375 10.52 -33.02 15.61
N ALA A 376 11.72 -32.88 15.04
CA ALA A 376 13.01 -33.06 15.71
C ALA A 376 13.39 -31.94 16.72
N LYS A 377 12.44 -31.06 17.08
CA LYS A 377 12.59 -29.95 18.05
C LYS A 377 13.55 -28.83 17.62
N LYS A 378 13.95 -28.74 16.35
CA LYS A 378 14.61 -27.55 15.80
C LYS A 378 13.55 -26.51 15.48
N LEU A 379 13.69 -25.28 15.97
CA LEU A 379 12.81 -24.17 15.60
C LEU A 379 13.37 -23.44 14.37
N PRO A 380 12.51 -23.04 13.41
CA PRO A 380 12.92 -22.24 12.25
C PRO A 380 13.28 -20.80 12.64
N GLU A 381 14.09 -20.15 11.81
CA GLU A 381 14.37 -18.72 11.90
C GLU A 381 13.20 -17.88 11.32
N GLY A 382 12.94 -16.69 11.88
CA GLY A 382 11.83 -15.83 11.46
C GLY A 382 11.83 -15.49 9.96
N GLU A 383 13.01 -15.23 9.38
CA GLU A 383 13.16 -14.96 7.95
C GLU A 383 12.85 -16.19 7.08
N THR A 384 13.15 -17.41 7.55
CA THR A 384 12.74 -18.64 6.85
C THR A 384 11.22 -18.75 6.80
N ILE A 385 10.55 -18.47 7.92
CA ILE A 385 9.08 -18.46 8.02
C ILE A 385 8.48 -17.40 7.10
N ARG A 386 9.09 -16.21 7.01
CA ARG A 386 8.67 -15.15 6.07
C ARG A 386 8.73 -15.63 4.62
N GLN A 387 9.82 -16.29 4.22
CA GLN A 387 9.98 -16.80 2.86
C GLN A 387 9.02 -17.98 2.56
N MET A 388 8.73 -18.83 3.56
CA MET A 388 7.70 -19.88 3.46
C MET A 388 6.30 -19.30 3.26
N LEU A 389 5.94 -18.24 3.99
CA LEU A 389 4.67 -17.52 3.85
C LEU A 389 4.53 -16.85 2.47
N ASP A 390 5.58 -16.16 2.01
CA ASP A 390 5.68 -15.63 0.64
C ASP A 390 5.42 -16.76 -0.39
N SER A 391 6.01 -17.94 -0.17
CA SER A 391 5.85 -19.10 -1.07
C SER A 391 4.41 -19.62 -1.14
N CYS A 392 3.72 -19.68 0.00
CA CYS A 392 2.29 -20.05 0.04
C CYS A 392 1.38 -19.05 -0.68
N GLY A 393 1.76 -17.78 -0.77
CA GLY A 393 1.04 -16.78 -1.56
C GLY A 393 1.22 -16.94 -3.07
N LEU A 394 2.33 -17.52 -3.52
CA LEU A 394 2.62 -17.80 -4.93
C LEU A 394 1.94 -19.09 -5.42
N SER A 395 1.81 -20.09 -4.53
CA SER A 395 1.29 -21.41 -4.85
C SER A 395 -0.23 -21.48 -4.71
N ARG A 396 -0.93 -21.88 -5.78
CA ARG A 396 -2.40 -22.07 -5.75
C ARG A 396 -2.85 -23.34 -5.02
N GLN A 397 -1.94 -24.09 -4.41
CA GLN A 397 -2.24 -25.36 -3.73
C GLN A 397 -2.94 -25.14 -2.38
N ASP A 398 -4.26 -25.34 -2.33
CA ASP A 398 -5.07 -25.23 -1.08
C ASP A 398 -4.53 -26.12 0.05
N ARG A 399 -4.05 -27.32 -0.28
CA ARG A 399 -3.47 -28.27 0.68
C ARG A 399 -2.24 -27.70 1.38
N LEU A 400 -1.32 -27.08 0.63
CA LEU A 400 -0.10 -26.48 1.18
C LEU A 400 -0.45 -25.35 2.16
N ARG A 401 -1.49 -24.56 1.89
CA ARG A 401 -1.98 -23.52 2.81
C ARG A 401 -2.50 -24.11 4.13
N MET A 402 -3.27 -25.21 4.08
CA MET A 402 -3.75 -25.90 5.30
C MET A 402 -2.61 -26.53 6.10
N ASP A 403 -1.67 -27.19 5.43
CA ASP A 403 -0.50 -27.78 6.07
C ASP A 403 0.41 -26.67 6.67
N MET A 404 0.54 -25.51 6.01
CA MET A 404 1.23 -24.32 6.53
C MET A 404 0.57 -23.77 7.80
N VAL A 405 -0.75 -23.65 7.85
CA VAL A 405 -1.47 -23.23 9.08
C VAL A 405 -1.14 -24.18 10.24
N ARG A 406 -1.20 -25.50 10.00
CA ARG A 406 -0.81 -26.50 11.00
C ARG A 406 0.66 -26.38 11.41
N TYR A 407 1.57 -26.10 10.48
CA TYR A 407 2.99 -25.86 10.78
C TYR A 407 3.17 -24.65 11.70
N LEU A 408 2.62 -23.50 11.32
CA LEU A 408 2.71 -22.24 12.07
C LEU A 408 2.16 -22.36 13.49
N LEU A 409 1.03 -23.06 13.69
CA LEU A 409 0.49 -23.33 15.02
C LEU A 409 1.48 -24.13 15.88
N ASN A 410 2.13 -25.16 15.31
CA ASN A 410 3.14 -25.93 16.04
C ASN A 410 4.39 -25.10 16.35
N VAL A 411 4.83 -24.21 15.45
CA VAL A 411 5.93 -23.27 15.72
C VAL A 411 5.56 -22.31 16.86
N LEU A 412 4.38 -21.69 16.81
CA LEU A 412 3.91 -20.73 17.81
C LEU A 412 3.76 -21.35 19.20
N VAL A 413 3.14 -22.53 19.32
CA VAL A 413 3.03 -23.27 20.59
C VAL A 413 4.40 -23.59 21.14
N ARG A 414 5.32 -24.11 20.30
CA ARG A 414 6.67 -24.48 20.73
C ARG A 414 7.48 -23.26 21.16
N ALA A 415 7.52 -22.20 20.36
CA ALA A 415 8.24 -20.95 20.67
C ALA A 415 7.76 -20.31 21.98
N LYS A 416 6.44 -20.29 22.23
CA LYS A 416 5.89 -19.83 23.53
C LYS A 416 6.27 -20.78 24.68
N SER A 417 6.18 -22.10 24.50
CA SER A 417 6.54 -23.10 25.53
C SER A 417 8.04 -23.10 25.87
N SER A 418 8.91 -22.76 24.92
CA SER A 418 10.37 -22.68 25.09
C SER A 418 10.87 -21.28 25.46
N GLY A 419 9.97 -20.35 25.80
CA GLY A 419 10.33 -18.98 26.20
C GLY A 419 10.84 -18.06 25.09
N GLN A 420 10.85 -18.49 23.83
CA GLN A 420 11.33 -17.72 22.68
C GLN A 420 10.29 -16.71 22.20
N ARG A 421 9.97 -15.72 23.05
CA ARG A 421 8.95 -14.69 22.76
C ARG A 421 9.27 -13.87 21.49
N GLY A 422 10.55 -13.62 21.21
CA GLY A 422 10.99 -12.92 19.99
C GLY A 422 10.52 -13.61 18.71
N LEU A 423 10.81 -14.91 18.58
CA LEU A 423 10.38 -15.71 17.42
C LEU A 423 8.85 -15.73 17.28
N ALA A 424 8.11 -15.88 18.38
CA ALA A 424 6.64 -15.84 18.33
C ALA A 424 6.12 -14.49 17.81
N SER A 425 6.72 -13.37 18.25
CA SER A 425 6.40 -12.02 17.76
C SER A 425 6.70 -11.84 16.27
N GLU A 426 7.85 -12.33 15.80
CA GLU A 426 8.22 -12.32 14.38
C GLU A 426 7.24 -13.14 13.54
N VAL A 427 6.87 -14.36 13.97
CA VAL A 427 5.86 -15.19 13.29
C VAL A 427 4.55 -14.46 13.15
N TYR A 428 4.03 -13.83 14.22
CA TYR A 428 2.79 -13.07 14.14
C TYR A 428 2.90 -11.84 13.24
N LYS A 429 4.02 -11.11 13.30
CA LYS A 429 4.29 -9.97 12.43
C LYS A 429 4.21 -10.39 10.96
N HIS A 430 4.93 -11.44 10.57
CA HIS A 430 4.91 -11.95 9.20
C HIS A 430 3.51 -12.48 8.83
N LEU A 431 2.89 -13.31 9.68
CA LEU A 431 1.56 -13.86 9.41
C LEU A 431 0.50 -12.76 9.22
N SER A 432 0.54 -11.68 10.00
CA SER A 432 -0.41 -10.55 9.88
C SER A 432 -0.30 -9.80 8.55
N ALA A 433 0.82 -9.91 7.83
CA ALA A 433 0.98 -9.38 6.47
C ALA A 433 0.30 -10.26 5.38
N HIS A 434 -0.19 -11.46 5.72
CA HIS A 434 -0.91 -12.36 4.81
C HIS A 434 -2.34 -12.62 5.35
N PRO A 435 -3.31 -11.71 5.11
CA PRO A 435 -4.63 -11.73 5.75
C PRO A 435 -5.40 -13.04 5.67
N GLU A 436 -5.32 -13.77 4.55
CA GLU A 436 -6.00 -15.05 4.37
C GLU A 436 -5.42 -16.14 5.27
N LEU A 437 -4.09 -16.27 5.32
CA LEU A 437 -3.40 -17.24 6.20
C LEU A 437 -3.56 -16.86 7.67
N PHE A 438 -3.53 -15.56 7.99
CA PHE A 438 -3.84 -15.07 9.33
C PHE A 438 -5.25 -15.48 9.76
N GLY A 439 -6.26 -15.25 8.91
CA GLY A 439 -7.65 -15.62 9.18
C GLY A 439 -7.85 -17.12 9.33
N MET A 440 -7.26 -17.95 8.46
CA MET A 440 -7.29 -19.41 8.59
C MET A 440 -6.61 -19.90 9.88
N THR A 441 -5.50 -19.26 10.27
CA THR A 441 -4.80 -19.58 11.52
C THR A 441 -5.63 -19.19 12.75
N MET A 442 -6.15 -17.96 12.80
CA MET A 442 -6.99 -17.49 13.90
C MET A 442 -8.28 -18.30 14.03
N LYS A 443 -8.95 -18.60 12.91
CA LYS A 443 -10.09 -19.51 12.89
C LYS A 443 -9.73 -20.86 13.51
N THR A 444 -8.59 -21.45 13.15
CA THR A 444 -8.13 -22.74 13.72
C THR A 444 -7.83 -22.62 15.22
N ILE A 445 -7.28 -21.49 15.68
CA ILE A 445 -7.08 -21.21 17.12
C ILE A 445 -8.42 -21.19 17.86
N PHE A 446 -9.42 -20.48 17.34
CA PHE A 446 -10.75 -20.35 17.97
C PHE A 446 -11.55 -21.67 18.04
N HIS A 447 -11.16 -22.73 17.32
CA HIS A 447 -11.76 -24.06 17.47
C HIS A 447 -11.18 -24.86 18.67
N SER A 448 -10.22 -24.31 19.43
CA SER A 448 -9.61 -24.98 20.59
C SER A 448 -9.30 -24.01 21.73
N GLU A 449 -10.06 -24.10 22.83
CA GLU A 449 -9.90 -23.26 24.03
C GLU A 449 -8.46 -23.20 24.56
N GLN A 450 -7.75 -24.34 24.51
CA GLN A 450 -6.34 -24.43 24.92
C GLN A 450 -5.42 -23.54 24.05
N LEU A 451 -5.70 -23.48 22.74
CA LEU A 451 -4.94 -22.62 21.82
C LEU A 451 -5.36 -21.17 21.94
N VAL A 452 -6.62 -20.85 22.20
CA VAL A 452 -7.08 -19.45 22.40
C VAL A 452 -6.29 -18.78 23.53
N LYS A 453 -6.24 -19.40 24.71
CA LYS A 453 -5.52 -18.84 25.86
C LYS A 453 -4.01 -18.73 25.63
N GLN A 454 -3.39 -19.73 25.00
CA GLN A 454 -1.94 -19.74 24.78
C GLN A 454 -1.50 -18.82 23.63
N LEU A 455 -2.26 -18.81 22.53
CA LEU A 455 -1.85 -18.17 21.27
C LEU A 455 -2.54 -16.81 21.09
N PHE A 456 -3.86 -16.74 21.23
CA PHE A 456 -4.64 -15.52 20.94
C PHE A 456 -4.56 -14.47 22.05
N GLU A 457 -4.95 -14.78 23.30
CA GLU A 457 -5.15 -13.75 24.35
C GLU A 457 -3.91 -12.87 24.57
N GLY A 458 -2.75 -13.49 24.79
CA GLY A 458 -1.49 -12.75 24.97
C GLY A 458 -1.07 -11.93 23.74
N TYR A 459 -1.35 -12.41 22.52
CA TYR A 459 -1.06 -11.68 21.29
C TYR A 459 -2.00 -10.49 21.07
N ALA A 460 -3.29 -10.67 21.35
CA ALA A 460 -4.27 -9.59 21.30
C ALA A 460 -3.94 -8.49 22.32
N SER A 461 -3.55 -8.86 23.56
CA SER A 461 -3.12 -7.91 24.58
C SER A 461 -1.88 -7.12 24.15
N GLU A 462 -0.85 -7.77 23.58
CA GLU A 462 0.34 -7.08 23.05
C GLU A 462 0.00 -6.07 21.94
N ARG A 463 -0.91 -6.41 21.01
CA ARG A 463 -1.37 -5.49 19.96
C ARG A 463 -2.17 -4.32 20.52
N LEU A 464 -3.16 -4.59 21.37
CA LEU A 464 -3.99 -3.56 22.00
C LEU A 464 -3.17 -2.64 22.91
N ALA A 465 -2.13 -3.16 23.56
CA ALA A 465 -1.18 -2.36 24.36
C ALA A 465 -0.42 -1.35 23.48
N ALA A 466 0.05 -1.76 22.29
CA ALA A 466 0.81 -0.93 21.36
C ALA A 466 0.03 0.25 20.76
N VAL A 467 -1.31 0.20 20.74
CA VAL A 467 -2.16 1.31 20.27
C VAL A 467 -2.08 2.51 21.22
N THR A 468 -1.75 3.69 20.72
CA THR A 468 -1.56 4.92 21.55
C THR A 468 -2.62 6.01 21.32
N ALA A 469 -3.42 5.92 20.26
CA ALA A 469 -4.42 6.92 19.85
C ALA A 469 -5.73 6.27 19.40
N LEU A 470 -6.84 7.03 19.46
CA LEU A 470 -8.18 6.53 19.15
C LEU A 470 -8.31 6.04 17.69
N SER A 471 -7.74 6.74 16.72
CA SER A 471 -7.75 6.33 15.31
C SER A 471 -7.13 4.95 15.09
N GLY A 472 -5.96 4.69 15.68
CA GLY A 472 -5.29 3.38 15.63
C GLY A 472 -6.10 2.27 16.31
N MET A 473 -6.92 2.60 17.31
CA MET A 473 -7.83 1.64 17.94
C MET A 473 -8.96 1.21 16.98
N LEU A 474 -9.51 2.16 16.22
CA LEU A 474 -10.54 1.90 15.21
C LEU A 474 -9.96 1.12 14.01
N GLU A 475 -8.72 1.40 13.62
CA GLU A 475 -7.99 0.61 12.60
C GLU A 475 -7.75 -0.84 13.06
N GLU A 476 -7.37 -1.05 14.31
CA GLU A 476 -7.18 -2.39 14.90
C GLU A 476 -8.50 -3.16 14.95
N ILE A 477 -9.61 -2.54 15.38
CA ILE A 477 -10.95 -3.16 15.34
C ILE A 477 -11.31 -3.54 13.90
N ARG A 478 -11.11 -2.64 12.92
CA ARG A 478 -11.36 -2.91 11.50
C ARG A 478 -10.52 -4.09 10.97
N PHE A 479 -9.27 -4.21 11.40
CA PHE A 479 -8.39 -5.34 11.05
C PHE A 479 -8.98 -6.66 11.54
N TRP A 480 -9.39 -6.75 12.81
CA TRP A 480 -10.00 -7.98 13.36
C TRP A 480 -11.34 -8.30 12.69
N THR A 481 -12.22 -7.32 12.45
CA THR A 481 -13.49 -7.51 11.73
C THR A 481 -13.29 -8.14 10.35
N LYS A 482 -12.26 -7.69 9.62
CA LYS A 482 -11.99 -8.17 8.25
C LYS A 482 -11.27 -9.52 8.21
N THR A 483 -10.37 -9.79 9.16
CA THR A 483 -9.42 -10.92 9.05
C THR A 483 -9.75 -12.10 9.96
N ALA A 484 -10.35 -11.87 11.14
CA ALA A 484 -10.69 -12.90 12.11
C ALA A 484 -11.89 -12.44 12.97
N PRO A 485 -13.09 -12.35 12.39
CA PRO A 485 -14.29 -11.81 13.05
C PRO A 485 -14.73 -12.60 14.30
N GLU A 486 -14.27 -13.84 14.46
CA GLU A 486 -14.45 -14.64 15.68
C GLU A 486 -13.85 -13.93 16.92
N ALA A 487 -12.79 -13.13 16.77
CA ALA A 487 -12.19 -12.36 17.86
C ALA A 487 -13.18 -11.37 18.52
N LEU A 488 -14.05 -10.74 17.73
CA LEU A 488 -15.06 -9.78 18.21
C LEU A 488 -16.16 -10.45 19.07
N ARG A 489 -16.23 -11.78 19.07
CA ARG A 489 -17.16 -12.56 19.90
C ARG A 489 -16.47 -13.16 21.13
N HIS A 490 -15.14 -13.02 21.25
CA HIS A 490 -14.38 -13.63 22.33
C HIS A 490 -14.33 -12.71 23.57
N PRO A 491 -14.85 -13.13 24.75
CA PRO A 491 -15.02 -12.25 25.90
C PRO A 491 -13.78 -11.46 26.32
N PHE A 492 -12.60 -12.09 26.30
CA PHE A 492 -11.32 -11.43 26.60
C PHE A 492 -11.05 -10.24 25.66
N PHE A 493 -11.26 -10.42 24.36
CA PHE A 493 -11.00 -9.35 23.39
C PHE A 493 -11.98 -8.20 23.58
N VAL A 494 -13.28 -8.51 23.78
CA VAL A 494 -14.31 -7.49 23.99
C VAL A 494 -14.02 -6.63 25.23
N ALA A 495 -13.60 -7.27 26.33
CA ALA A 495 -13.26 -6.55 27.56
C ALA A 495 -12.03 -5.64 27.38
N GLU A 496 -10.92 -6.19 26.90
CA GLU A 496 -9.66 -5.45 26.70
C GLU A 496 -9.80 -4.32 25.66
N SER A 497 -10.50 -4.58 24.55
CA SER A 497 -10.69 -3.58 23.49
C SER A 497 -11.61 -2.44 23.94
N THR A 498 -12.70 -2.75 24.65
CA THR A 498 -13.61 -1.75 25.22
C THR A 498 -12.89 -0.90 26.26
N GLU A 499 -12.19 -1.51 27.22
CA GLU A 499 -11.44 -0.74 28.22
C GLU A 499 -10.37 0.15 27.58
N LYS A 500 -9.62 -0.38 26.61
CA LYS A 500 -8.60 0.38 25.89
C LYS A 500 -9.21 1.57 25.14
N LEU A 501 -10.32 1.37 24.43
CA LEU A 501 -11.02 2.42 23.69
C LEU A 501 -11.54 3.51 24.63
N LEU A 502 -12.17 3.15 25.76
CA LEU A 502 -12.67 4.11 26.74
C LEU A 502 -11.53 4.91 27.41
N ARG A 503 -10.39 4.27 27.71
CA ARG A 503 -9.19 4.93 28.24
C ARG A 503 -8.57 5.91 27.24
N LEU A 504 -8.65 5.65 25.95
CA LEU A 504 -8.20 6.55 24.88
C LEU A 504 -9.18 7.72 24.70
N PHE A 505 -10.47 7.41 24.56
CA PHE A 505 -11.57 8.38 24.51
C PHE A 505 -11.54 9.40 25.66
N ALA A 506 -11.26 8.95 26.88
CA ALA A 506 -11.19 9.82 28.06
C ALA A 506 -10.10 10.91 27.95
N ARG A 507 -9.09 10.72 27.09
CA ARG A 507 -7.98 11.68 26.83
C ARG A 507 -8.27 12.65 25.69
N GLU A 508 -9.31 12.43 24.89
CA GLU A 508 -9.64 13.30 23.77
C GLU A 508 -10.07 14.70 24.23
N LYS A 509 -9.78 15.73 23.43
CA LYS A 509 -10.11 17.12 23.80
C LYS A 509 -11.60 17.42 23.62
N ASN A 510 -12.19 17.02 22.49
CA ASN A 510 -13.63 17.11 22.27
C ASN A 510 -14.24 15.70 22.41
N LYS A 511 -14.90 15.45 23.53
CA LYS A 511 -15.50 14.14 23.84
C LYS A 511 -16.69 13.83 22.94
N LEU A 512 -17.52 14.83 22.62
CA LEU A 512 -18.72 14.59 21.83
C LEU A 512 -18.36 14.27 20.37
N GLU A 513 -17.45 15.03 19.76
CA GLU A 513 -17.03 14.77 18.38
C GLU A 513 -16.29 13.42 18.27
N ALA A 514 -15.49 13.06 19.27
CA ALA A 514 -14.87 11.73 19.35
C ALA A 514 -15.91 10.61 19.47
N ALA A 515 -16.96 10.77 20.29
CA ALA A 515 -18.02 9.78 20.41
C ALA A 515 -18.79 9.59 19.09
N ILE A 516 -19.18 10.69 18.44
CA ILE A 516 -19.87 10.68 17.14
C ILE A 516 -19.01 10.00 16.08
N SER A 517 -17.70 10.26 16.06
CA SER A 517 -16.78 9.59 15.13
C SER A 517 -16.70 8.08 15.36
N ILE A 518 -16.81 7.61 16.61
CA ILE A 518 -16.85 6.18 16.94
C ILE A 518 -18.19 5.55 16.52
N HIS A 519 -19.33 6.20 16.79
CA HIS A 519 -20.64 5.76 16.29
C HIS A 519 -20.64 5.61 14.77
N GLN A 520 -20.27 6.68 14.05
CA GLN A 520 -20.15 6.68 12.59
C GLN A 520 -19.18 5.59 12.07
N PHE A 521 -18.10 5.29 12.80
CA PHE A 521 -17.21 4.19 12.44
C PHE A 521 -17.92 2.83 12.49
N PHE A 522 -18.74 2.58 13.52
CA PHE A 522 -19.48 1.32 13.69
C PHE A 522 -20.69 1.21 12.77
N ASP A 523 -21.39 2.31 12.47
CA ASP A 523 -22.47 2.34 11.46
C ASP A 523 -21.98 1.89 10.08
N ASN A 524 -20.75 2.27 9.75
CA ASN A 524 -20.06 1.89 8.51
C ASN A 524 -19.31 0.54 8.61
N LEU A 525 -19.47 -0.23 9.70
CA LEU A 525 -18.75 -1.48 9.94
C LEU A 525 -19.69 -2.69 9.95
N ASP A 526 -19.95 -3.21 8.75
CA ASP A 526 -20.72 -4.44 8.54
C ASP A 526 -20.27 -5.60 9.44
N ARG A 527 -21.25 -6.36 9.92
CA ARG A 527 -21.09 -7.59 10.74
C ARG A 527 -20.48 -7.40 12.14
N ALA A 528 -20.33 -6.16 12.62
CA ALA A 528 -19.82 -5.88 13.97
C ALA A 528 -20.88 -5.57 15.06
N ARG A 529 -22.17 -5.48 14.73
CA ARG A 529 -23.24 -5.00 15.67
C ARG A 529 -23.22 -5.64 17.06
N SER A 530 -23.16 -6.98 17.16
CA SER A 530 -23.13 -7.67 18.45
C SER A 530 -21.93 -7.34 19.36
N TYR A 531 -20.88 -6.73 18.79
CA TYR A 531 -19.73 -6.18 19.50
C TYR A 531 -19.85 -4.66 19.68
N ALA A 532 -20.41 -3.96 18.69
CA ALA A 532 -20.60 -2.52 18.72
C ALA A 532 -21.63 -2.08 19.76
N ASP A 533 -22.81 -2.69 19.82
CA ASP A 533 -23.92 -2.20 20.63
C ASP A 533 -23.55 -2.07 22.13
N PRO A 534 -22.92 -3.09 22.79
CA PRO A 534 -22.50 -2.97 24.18
C PRO A 534 -21.35 -1.97 24.39
N LEU A 535 -20.45 -1.84 23.42
CA LEU A 535 -19.32 -0.92 23.48
C LEU A 535 -19.78 0.54 23.32
N LEU A 536 -20.72 0.80 22.43
CA LEU A 536 -21.35 2.11 22.22
C LEU A 536 -22.16 2.52 23.45
N ASP A 537 -22.86 1.58 24.10
CA ASP A 537 -23.51 1.87 25.39
C ASP A 537 -22.50 2.27 26.48
N GLU A 538 -21.37 1.59 26.63
CA GLU A 538 -20.34 2.01 27.59
C GLU A 538 -19.63 3.32 27.19
N LEU A 539 -19.49 3.59 25.88
CA LEU A 539 -19.01 4.87 25.36
C LEU A 539 -19.94 6.02 25.74
N ASP A 540 -21.25 5.86 25.56
CA ASP A 540 -22.23 6.92 25.79
C ASP A 540 -22.45 7.20 27.29
N LYS A 541 -22.33 6.16 28.14
CA LYS A 541 -22.20 6.32 29.61
C LYS A 541 -20.95 7.14 29.96
N SER A 542 -19.80 6.81 29.35
CA SER A 542 -18.54 7.54 29.55
C SER A 542 -18.62 8.99 29.04
N LEU A 543 -19.34 9.24 27.95
CA LEU A 543 -19.62 10.58 27.42
C LEU A 543 -20.44 11.40 28.42
N LEU A 544 -21.59 10.89 28.89
CA LEU A 544 -22.41 11.56 29.91
C LEU A 544 -21.62 11.87 31.18
N LYS A 545 -20.79 10.92 31.63
CA LYS A 545 -19.93 11.11 32.80
C LYS A 545 -18.91 12.24 32.60
N LEU A 546 -18.26 12.29 31.44
CA LEU A 546 -17.14 13.19 31.14
C LEU A 546 -17.53 14.54 30.51
N ILE A 547 -18.78 14.71 30.06
CA ILE A 547 -19.24 15.96 29.43
C ILE A 547 -19.57 17.03 30.48
N GLU A 548 -19.20 18.28 30.20
CA GLU A 548 -19.49 19.45 31.04
C GLU A 548 -20.65 20.22 30.39
N LEU A 549 -21.87 20.01 30.91
CA LEU A 549 -23.11 20.51 30.31
C LEU A 549 -23.08 22.04 30.09
N GLU A 550 -22.58 22.78 31.07
CA GLU A 550 -22.43 24.24 31.05
C GLU A 550 -21.55 24.79 29.90
N LYS A 551 -20.73 23.94 29.25
CA LYS A 551 -19.84 24.35 28.14
C LYS A 551 -20.33 23.93 26.76
N LEU A 552 -21.44 23.18 26.69
CA LEU A 552 -22.01 22.74 25.41
C LEU A 552 -22.44 23.93 24.56
N SER A 553 -21.98 23.98 23.31
CA SER A 553 -22.54 24.87 22.30
C SER A 553 -23.90 24.38 21.79
N ARG A 554 -24.62 25.24 21.05
CA ARG A 554 -25.92 24.90 20.44
C ARG A 554 -25.87 23.64 19.56
N GLU A 555 -24.82 23.50 18.73
CA GLU A 555 -24.66 22.35 17.84
C GLU A 555 -24.32 21.07 18.60
N GLU A 556 -23.46 21.17 19.63
CA GLU A 556 -23.11 20.04 20.49
C GLU A 556 -24.31 19.56 21.31
N PHE A 557 -25.13 20.48 21.84
CA PHE A 557 -26.39 20.12 22.49
C PHE A 557 -27.37 19.44 21.52
N GLN A 558 -27.45 19.87 20.26
CA GLN A 558 -28.28 19.20 19.25
C GLN A 558 -27.82 17.77 18.97
N LYS A 559 -26.52 17.58 18.72
CA LYS A 559 -25.88 16.27 18.54
C LYS A 559 -26.09 15.35 19.75
N MET A 560 -25.90 15.86 20.97
CA MET A 560 -26.05 15.08 22.21
C MET A 560 -27.48 14.59 22.43
N ILE A 561 -28.48 15.43 22.16
CA ILE A 561 -29.89 15.03 22.31
C ILE A 561 -30.28 13.95 21.29
N ALA A 562 -29.88 14.09 20.02
CA ALA A 562 -30.16 13.07 19.00
C ALA A 562 -29.59 11.70 19.39
N LEU A 563 -28.34 11.66 19.88
CA LEU A 563 -27.67 10.45 20.35
C LEU A 563 -28.40 9.80 21.55
N LEU A 564 -29.00 10.60 22.44
CA LEU A 564 -29.77 10.08 23.58
C LEU A 564 -31.21 9.66 23.19
N GLU A 565 -31.83 10.32 22.22
CA GLU A 565 -33.18 9.99 21.72
C GLU A 565 -33.24 8.60 21.04
N GLU A 566 -32.13 8.15 20.46
CA GLU A 566 -32.02 6.80 19.85
C GLU A 566 -31.83 5.67 20.89
N LYS A 567 -31.61 5.97 22.18
CA LYS A 567 -31.32 4.95 23.20
C LYS A 567 -32.57 4.28 23.78
N PRO A 568 -32.56 2.95 24.01
CA PRO A 568 -33.67 2.23 24.64
C PRO A 568 -33.80 2.59 26.13
N GLN A 569 -35.01 2.46 26.69
CA GLN A 569 -35.27 2.76 28.12
C GLN A 569 -34.35 2.00 29.09
N SER A 570 -33.90 0.80 28.73
CA SER A 570 -32.95 -0.01 29.50
C SER A 570 -31.59 0.67 29.69
N PHE A 571 -31.13 1.47 28.73
CA PHE A 571 -29.85 2.19 28.82
C PHE A 571 -29.82 3.12 30.04
N PHE A 572 -30.85 3.96 30.20
CA PHE A 572 -30.94 4.94 31.28
C PHE A 572 -31.02 4.29 32.67
N GLY A 573 -31.56 3.08 32.76
CA GLY A 573 -31.56 2.27 33.99
C GLY A 573 -30.17 1.79 34.44
N THR A 574 -29.16 1.87 33.57
CA THR A 574 -27.77 1.46 33.87
C THR A 574 -26.81 2.63 34.10
N LEU A 575 -27.31 3.88 34.09
CA LEU A 575 -26.50 5.07 34.38
C LEU A 575 -26.20 5.18 35.89
N ASP A 576 -25.00 5.68 36.21
CA ASP A 576 -24.72 6.14 37.57
C ASP A 576 -25.53 7.41 37.90
N VAL A 577 -25.67 7.72 39.20
CA VAL A 577 -26.52 8.82 39.69
C VAL A 577 -26.19 10.16 39.04
N ALA A 578 -24.91 10.50 38.87
CA ALA A 578 -24.50 11.80 38.31
C ALA A 578 -24.72 11.84 36.79
N SER A 579 -24.43 10.74 36.08
CA SER A 579 -24.70 10.63 34.64
C SER A 579 -26.20 10.66 34.33
N ARG A 580 -27.03 10.08 35.20
CA ARG A 580 -28.49 10.14 35.12
C ARG A 580 -29.01 11.56 35.36
N GLN A 581 -28.56 12.23 36.42
CA GLN A 581 -28.92 13.62 36.72
C GLN A 581 -28.59 14.56 35.53
N LYS A 582 -27.41 14.38 34.90
CA LYS A 582 -27.05 15.10 33.66
C LYS A 582 -27.98 14.80 32.49
N GLN A 583 -28.36 13.55 32.29
CA GLN A 583 -29.30 13.15 31.24
C GLN A 583 -30.69 13.74 31.47
N GLU A 584 -31.20 13.73 32.71
CA GLU A 584 -32.49 14.33 33.06
C GLU A 584 -32.47 15.87 32.85
N MET A 585 -31.36 16.56 33.17
CA MET A 585 -31.18 17.99 32.88
C MET A 585 -31.13 18.29 31.36
N LEU A 586 -30.41 17.48 30.59
CA LEU A 586 -30.34 17.59 29.12
C LEU A 586 -31.74 17.47 28.49
N MET A 587 -32.48 16.41 28.83
CA MET A 587 -33.82 16.17 28.28
C MET A 587 -34.83 17.22 28.74
N HIS A 588 -34.70 17.73 29.96
CA HIS A 588 -35.55 18.81 30.44
C HIS A 588 -35.33 20.12 29.68
N VAL A 589 -34.07 20.48 29.40
CA VAL A 589 -33.77 21.66 28.57
C VAL A 589 -34.12 21.44 27.10
N ALA A 590 -34.20 20.18 26.62
CA ALA A 590 -34.65 19.86 25.28
C ALA A 590 -36.16 20.14 25.05
N THR A 591 -37.01 20.14 26.09
CA THR A 591 -38.46 20.43 25.94
C THR A 591 -38.72 21.86 25.43
N LEU A 592 -37.78 22.78 25.64
CA LEU A 592 -37.82 24.15 25.09
C LEU A 592 -37.86 24.19 23.56
N ARG A 593 -37.48 23.10 22.86
CA ARG A 593 -37.62 22.98 21.41
C ARG A 593 -39.08 22.88 20.95
N GLU A 594 -39.96 22.33 21.79
CA GLU A 594 -41.37 22.07 21.47
C GLU A 594 -42.31 23.15 22.04
N ALA A 595 -41.86 23.87 23.08
CA ALA A 595 -42.63 24.91 23.77
C ALA A 595 -42.81 26.18 22.92
N ARG A 596 -43.94 26.28 22.20
CA ARG A 596 -44.31 27.47 21.41
C ARG A 596 -44.82 28.67 22.22
N GLY A 597 -44.65 28.68 23.54
CA GLY A 597 -45.13 29.72 24.44
C GLY A 597 -44.15 29.99 25.58
N GLY A 598 -44.19 31.21 26.13
CA GLY A 598 -43.34 31.58 27.27
C GLY A 598 -43.68 30.77 28.52
N LEU A 599 -42.80 29.85 28.89
CA LEU A 599 -42.88 29.09 30.14
C LEU A 599 -42.50 29.98 31.32
N HIS A 600 -43.18 29.82 32.46
CA HIS A 600 -42.79 30.53 33.67
C HIS A 600 -41.53 29.90 34.25
N PRO A 601 -40.45 30.66 34.54
CA PRO A 601 -39.20 30.10 35.02
C PRO A 601 -39.33 29.29 36.32
N ALA A 602 -40.19 29.73 37.25
CA ALA A 602 -40.44 28.99 38.48
C ALA A 602 -41.19 27.65 38.25
N GLU A 603 -42.03 27.55 37.20
CA GLU A 603 -42.68 26.29 36.83
C GLU A 603 -41.68 25.35 36.14
N PHE A 604 -40.83 25.90 35.27
CA PHE A 604 -39.78 25.15 34.57
C PHE A 604 -38.71 24.62 35.54
N PHE A 605 -38.23 25.45 36.48
CA PHE A 605 -37.17 25.07 37.41
C PHE A 605 -37.65 24.34 38.68
N ARG A 606 -38.96 24.23 38.91
CA ARG A 606 -39.61 23.73 40.14
C ARG A 606 -39.03 22.46 40.78
N LYS A 607 -38.47 21.56 39.98
CA LYS A 607 -37.97 20.23 40.43
C LYS A 607 -36.45 20.16 40.63
N TRP A 608 -35.74 21.27 40.48
CA TRP A 608 -34.28 21.32 40.40
C TRP A 608 -33.66 22.12 41.54
N GLU A 609 -32.54 21.66 42.06
CA GLU A 609 -31.74 22.39 43.05
C GLU A 609 -30.98 23.55 42.41
N ARG A 610 -30.56 24.51 43.23
CA ARG A 610 -29.93 25.77 42.79
C ARG A 610 -28.73 25.60 41.85
N ASP A 611 -27.91 24.58 42.09
CA ASP A 611 -26.72 24.31 41.28
C ASP A 611 -27.12 23.68 39.93
N GLU A 612 -28.14 22.82 39.90
CA GLU A 612 -28.72 22.24 38.67
C GLU A 612 -29.44 23.29 37.82
N VAL A 613 -30.14 24.23 38.46
CA VAL A 613 -30.73 25.39 37.80
C VAL A 613 -29.63 26.23 37.14
N SER A 614 -28.54 26.50 37.85
CA SER A 614 -27.39 27.26 37.32
C SER A 614 -26.77 26.60 36.09
N VAL A 615 -26.58 25.28 36.10
CA VAL A 615 -26.10 24.51 34.94
C VAL A 615 -27.07 24.59 33.76
N GLN A 616 -28.38 24.41 34.00
CA GLN A 616 -29.40 24.50 32.95
C GLN A 616 -29.53 25.92 32.38
N GLN A 617 -29.40 26.95 33.20
CA GLN A 617 -29.37 28.34 32.75
C GLN A 617 -28.19 28.61 31.82
N GLN A 618 -27.00 28.09 32.14
CA GLN A 618 -25.84 28.22 31.27
C GLN A 618 -26.01 27.44 29.96
N MET A 619 -26.61 26.23 29.98
CA MET A 619 -26.98 25.51 28.75
C MET A 619 -27.92 26.36 27.88
N ILE A 620 -28.99 26.91 28.46
CA ILE A 620 -29.95 27.76 27.74
C ILE A 620 -29.24 28.98 27.15
N ALA A 621 -28.37 29.66 27.93
CA ALA A 621 -27.59 30.82 27.48
C ALA A 621 -26.65 30.51 26.29
N ASN A 622 -26.09 29.30 26.24
CA ASN A 622 -25.25 28.85 25.13
C ASN A 622 -26.07 28.49 23.87
N MET A 623 -27.35 28.16 24.01
CA MET A 623 -28.25 27.85 22.90
C MET A 623 -28.91 29.09 22.25
N LEU A 624 -28.98 30.21 22.96
CA LEU A 624 -29.57 31.46 22.42
C LEU A 624 -28.85 31.91 21.14
N ALA A 625 -29.64 32.37 20.16
CA ALA A 625 -29.10 32.87 18.88
C ALA A 625 -28.17 34.08 19.08
N ARG A 626 -27.15 34.18 18.21
CA ARG A 626 -26.22 35.32 18.13
C ARG A 626 -26.03 35.69 16.65
N PRO A 627 -26.57 36.84 16.17
CA PRO A 627 -27.35 37.81 16.93
C PRO A 627 -28.68 37.24 17.43
N LEU A 628 -29.20 37.82 18.51
CA LEU A 628 -30.45 37.39 19.15
C LEU A 628 -31.66 37.76 18.29
N ASP A 629 -32.57 36.80 18.08
CA ASP A 629 -33.83 36.95 17.36
C ASP A 629 -35.06 36.97 18.30
N ALA A 630 -36.24 37.25 17.73
CA ALA A 630 -37.49 37.33 18.48
C ALA A 630 -38.02 35.96 18.95
N ASP A 631 -37.67 34.87 18.27
CA ASP A 631 -38.10 33.52 18.62
C ASP A 631 -37.40 33.04 19.92
N CYS A 632 -36.18 33.50 20.16
CA CYS A 632 -35.44 33.27 21.40
C CYS A 632 -35.96 34.05 22.61
N PHE A 633 -36.87 35.03 22.46
CA PHE A 633 -37.28 35.92 23.55
C PHE A 633 -37.92 35.18 24.74
N ALA A 634 -38.65 34.10 24.49
CA ALA A 634 -39.25 33.26 25.54
C ALA A 634 -38.21 32.59 26.45
N HIS A 635 -36.98 32.36 25.96
CA HIS A 635 -35.92 31.65 26.68
C HIS A 635 -34.99 32.59 27.45
N VAL A 636 -34.87 33.85 27.04
CA VAL A 636 -34.02 34.85 27.71
C VAL A 636 -34.34 34.99 29.22
N PRO A 637 -35.60 35.06 29.68
CA PRO A 637 -35.90 35.18 31.11
C PRO A 637 -35.51 33.96 31.94
N LEU A 638 -35.44 32.75 31.35
CA LEU A 638 -35.01 31.54 32.05
C LEU A 638 -33.56 31.67 32.52
N VAL A 639 -32.68 32.26 31.70
CA VAL A 639 -31.24 32.46 31.98
C VAL A 639 -31.00 33.41 33.16
N TYR A 640 -31.85 34.42 33.32
CA TYR A 640 -31.69 35.49 34.33
C TYR A 640 -32.64 35.37 35.52
N TYR A 641 -33.28 34.21 35.67
CA TYR A 641 -34.09 33.87 36.84
C TYR A 641 -33.21 33.58 38.06
N ARG A 642 -33.65 33.96 39.26
CA ARG A 642 -32.92 33.69 40.50
C ARG A 642 -33.90 33.62 41.66
N GLU A 643 -33.98 32.47 42.32
CA GLU A 643 -34.61 32.36 43.64
C GLU A 643 -33.73 33.05 44.69
N ASP A 644 -34.36 33.82 45.57
CA ASP A 644 -33.69 34.40 46.74
C ASP A 644 -33.65 33.43 47.93
N HIS A 645 -33.03 33.83 49.03
CA HIS A 645 -32.89 32.98 50.23
C HIS A 645 -34.21 32.72 50.99
N PHE A 646 -35.33 33.30 50.53
CA PHE A 646 -36.66 33.11 51.07
C PHE A 646 -37.62 32.43 50.07
N GLY A 647 -37.12 31.97 48.92
CA GLY A 647 -37.91 31.33 47.88
C GLY A 647 -38.82 32.31 47.12
N GLN A 648 -38.52 33.62 47.13
CA GLN A 648 -39.24 34.58 46.29
C GLN A 648 -38.65 34.61 44.89
N GLU A 649 -39.54 34.71 43.89
CA GLU A 649 -39.17 34.78 42.48
C GLU A 649 -38.42 36.09 42.17
N GLY A 650 -37.14 35.98 41.83
CA GLY A 650 -36.29 37.09 41.44
C GLY A 650 -35.80 37.00 40.00
N PHE A 651 -35.45 38.15 39.44
CA PHE A 651 -34.84 38.25 38.10
C PHE A 651 -33.71 39.28 38.09
N GLN A 652 -32.60 38.95 37.43
CA GLN A 652 -31.51 39.88 37.15
C GLN A 652 -31.84 40.77 35.95
N PHE A 653 -32.92 41.55 36.06
CA PHE A 653 -33.50 42.35 34.98
C PHE A 653 -32.50 43.30 34.28
N ALA A 654 -31.52 43.85 35.01
CA ALA A 654 -30.51 44.74 34.44
C ALA A 654 -29.53 44.00 33.52
N GLU A 655 -29.05 42.83 33.97
CA GLU A 655 -28.13 41.96 33.21
C GLU A 655 -28.83 41.36 31.99
N MET A 656 -30.11 40.99 32.14
CA MET A 656 -30.96 40.52 31.04
C MET A 656 -31.10 41.57 29.92
N LEU A 657 -31.38 42.84 30.27
CA LEU A 657 -31.53 43.92 29.29
C LEU A 657 -30.21 44.27 28.59
N ASP A 658 -29.10 44.29 29.35
CA ASP A 658 -27.74 44.50 28.83
C ASP A 658 -27.32 43.36 27.87
N PHE A 659 -27.62 42.10 28.21
CA PHE A 659 -27.38 40.95 27.35
C PHE A 659 -28.13 41.04 26.01
N VAL A 660 -29.43 41.38 26.03
CA VAL A 660 -30.24 41.56 24.82
C VAL A 660 -29.67 42.67 23.95
N GLN A 661 -29.26 43.79 24.54
CA GLN A 661 -28.67 44.89 23.78
C GLN A 661 -27.31 44.50 23.17
N LYS A 662 -26.44 43.82 23.93
CA LYS A 662 -25.11 43.40 23.44
C LYS A 662 -25.18 42.35 22.33
N ASN A 663 -26.16 41.45 22.37
CA ASN A 663 -26.27 40.33 21.43
C ASN A 663 -27.28 40.58 20.28
N GLY A 664 -28.14 41.60 20.35
CA GLY A 664 -29.11 41.92 19.29
C GLY A 664 -29.15 43.39 18.86
N GLY A 665 -28.45 44.29 19.55
CA GLY A 665 -28.49 45.73 19.28
C GLY A 665 -29.80 46.40 19.69
N GLU A 666 -29.93 47.68 19.32
CA GLU A 666 -31.02 48.55 19.80
C GLU A 666 -32.41 48.16 19.24
N GLU A 667 -32.47 47.58 18.03
CA GLU A 667 -33.71 47.07 17.40
C GLU A 667 -34.26 45.86 18.16
N THR A 668 -33.41 44.87 18.43
CA THR A 668 -33.80 43.69 19.21
C THR A 668 -34.13 44.06 20.65
N LEU A 669 -33.42 45.02 21.26
CA LEU A 669 -33.77 45.57 22.58
C LEU A 669 -35.17 46.22 22.58
N HIS A 670 -35.52 46.97 21.54
CA HIS A 670 -36.86 47.56 21.40
C HIS A 670 -37.95 46.49 21.23
N ALA A 671 -37.72 45.53 20.34
CA ALA A 671 -38.64 44.41 20.13
C ALA A 671 -38.81 43.55 21.40
N PHE A 672 -37.73 43.28 22.12
CA PHE A 672 -37.75 42.53 23.38
C PHE A 672 -38.51 43.29 24.47
N ILE A 673 -38.24 44.59 24.68
CA ILE A 673 -39.01 45.40 25.63
C ILE A 673 -40.49 45.43 25.23
N GLN A 674 -40.83 45.57 23.95
CA GLN A 674 -42.21 45.49 23.49
C GLN A 674 -42.84 44.11 23.79
N TRP A 675 -42.09 43.02 23.63
CA TRP A 675 -42.53 41.67 23.98
C TRP A 675 -42.76 41.50 25.49
N THR A 676 -41.84 41.96 26.36
CA THR A 676 -42.00 41.85 27.83
C THR A 676 -43.28 42.51 28.35
N MET A 677 -43.76 43.60 27.71
CA MET A 677 -45.05 44.25 28.07
C MET A 677 -46.27 43.33 27.88
N THR A 678 -46.13 42.21 27.15
CA THR A 678 -47.19 41.22 26.91
C THR A 678 -47.13 40.03 27.87
N GLN A 679 -46.06 39.92 28.66
CA GLN A 679 -45.76 38.75 29.48
C GLN A 679 -46.04 39.03 30.96
N ARG A 680 -46.75 38.10 31.61
CA ARG A 680 -47.22 38.27 33.01
C ARG A 680 -46.06 38.40 34.02
N MET A 681 -44.92 37.78 33.74
CA MET A 681 -43.72 37.81 34.59
C MET A 681 -42.99 39.17 34.68
N PHE A 682 -43.41 40.19 33.92
CA PHE A 682 -42.83 41.54 33.96
C PHE A 682 -43.81 42.63 34.41
N VAL A 683 -45.10 42.29 34.55
CA VAL A 683 -46.22 43.24 34.72
C VAL A 683 -47.19 42.75 35.80
N GLU A 684 -47.36 43.54 36.85
CA GLU A 684 -48.36 43.30 37.89
C GLU A 684 -49.62 44.15 37.61
N GLY A 685 -50.66 43.50 37.09
CA GLY A 685 -51.94 44.13 36.74
C GLY A 685 -51.84 45.13 35.58
N ARG A 686 -51.56 46.40 35.90
CA ARG A 686 -51.36 47.50 34.92
C ARG A 686 -50.02 48.25 35.10
N SER A 687 -49.18 47.78 36.02
CA SER A 687 -47.93 48.42 36.43
C SER A 687 -46.74 47.50 36.13
N LEU A 688 -45.58 48.08 35.83
CA LEU A 688 -44.35 47.30 35.72
C LEU A 688 -43.92 46.81 37.11
N LEU A 689 -43.39 45.59 37.21
CA LEU A 689 -42.79 45.12 38.47
C LEU A 689 -41.73 46.12 38.96
N PRO A 690 -41.66 46.48 40.26
CA PRO A 690 -40.80 47.56 40.74
C PRO A 690 -39.32 47.40 40.36
N ALA A 691 -38.76 46.20 40.47
CA ALA A 691 -37.39 45.90 40.08
C ALA A 691 -37.16 45.99 38.56
N TYR A 692 -38.13 45.56 37.75
CA TYR A 692 -38.06 45.69 36.28
C TYR A 692 -38.17 47.14 35.83
N ARG A 693 -39.07 47.91 36.46
CA ARG A 693 -39.17 49.37 36.29
C ARG A 693 -37.85 50.07 36.62
N GLN A 694 -37.18 49.68 37.71
CA GLN A 694 -35.87 50.23 38.07
C GLN A 694 -34.79 49.89 37.04
N ALA A 695 -34.74 48.65 36.54
CA ALA A 695 -33.78 48.24 35.51
C ALA A 695 -33.98 49.02 34.19
N LEU A 696 -35.23 49.14 33.72
CA LEU A 696 -35.57 49.97 32.55
C LEU A 696 -35.19 51.43 32.76
N ARG A 697 -35.43 51.99 33.95
CA ARG A 697 -35.07 53.37 34.28
C ARG A 697 -33.56 53.61 34.19
N SER A 698 -32.75 52.68 34.71
CA SER A 698 -31.28 52.73 34.60
C SER A 698 -30.82 52.66 33.13
N LEU A 699 -31.39 51.73 32.34
CA LEU A 699 -31.13 51.59 30.90
C LEU A 699 -31.44 52.89 30.12
N PHE A 700 -32.53 53.59 30.44
CA PHE A 700 -32.86 54.85 29.77
C PHE A 700 -32.10 56.08 30.30
N LEU A 701 -31.50 56.02 31.49
CA LEU A 701 -30.65 57.10 32.05
C LEU A 701 -29.19 57.06 31.56
N GLU A 702 -28.71 55.87 31.17
CA GLU A 702 -27.35 55.64 30.67
C GLU A 702 -26.92 56.65 29.59
N ASN A 703 -25.63 57.02 29.60
CA ASN A 703 -25.04 57.99 28.67
C ASN A 703 -25.84 59.32 28.56
N LYS A 704 -26.37 59.80 29.70
CA LYS A 704 -27.21 61.01 29.81
C LYS A 704 -28.46 60.91 28.92
N ALA A 705 -29.15 59.77 28.98
CA ALA A 705 -30.33 59.42 28.20
C ALA A 705 -30.17 59.57 26.68
N ALA A 706 -29.03 59.12 26.14
CA ALA A 706 -28.73 59.15 24.70
C ALA A 706 -29.86 58.55 23.84
N ARG A 707 -30.42 57.40 24.26
CA ARG A 707 -31.54 56.68 23.61
C ARG A 707 -32.79 57.56 23.43
N LEU A 708 -33.03 58.52 24.34
CA LEU A 708 -34.15 59.47 24.27
C LEU A 708 -33.79 60.78 23.58
N ARG A 709 -32.51 61.07 23.30
CA ARG A 709 -32.08 62.28 22.58
C ARG A 709 -32.18 62.14 21.07
N ASN A 710 -31.93 60.94 20.51
CA ASN A 710 -32.17 60.65 19.09
C ASN A 710 -33.68 60.76 18.77
N LYS A 711 -34.03 61.52 17.72
CA LYS A 711 -35.41 61.82 17.31
C LYS A 711 -36.17 60.60 16.78
N GLU A 712 -35.48 59.65 16.17
CA GLU A 712 -36.06 58.45 15.56
C GLU A 712 -36.34 57.38 16.62
N TRP A 713 -35.33 57.02 17.41
CA TRP A 713 -35.48 56.13 18.56
C TRP A 713 -36.50 56.64 19.56
N ARG A 714 -36.54 57.95 19.85
CA ARG A 714 -37.60 58.53 20.70
C ARG A 714 -39.01 58.23 20.15
N LYS A 715 -39.25 58.32 18.84
CA LYS A 715 -40.57 57.97 18.29
C LYS A 715 -40.88 56.49 18.56
N ARG A 716 -39.94 55.59 18.30
CA ARG A 716 -40.11 54.13 18.49
C ARG A 716 -40.32 53.74 19.95
N TRP A 717 -39.59 54.32 20.91
CA TRP A 717 -39.81 54.02 22.33
C TRP A 717 -41.21 54.41 22.81
N TYR A 718 -41.80 55.49 22.29
CA TYR A 718 -43.17 55.89 22.63
C TYR A 718 -44.27 55.10 21.88
N THR A 719 -43.96 54.32 20.82
CA THR A 719 -44.96 53.44 20.18
C THR A 719 -45.30 52.21 21.04
N VAL A 720 -44.41 51.81 21.96
CA VAL A 720 -44.67 50.72 22.92
C VAL A 720 -45.95 51.03 23.72
N ARG A 721 -46.92 50.10 23.64
CA ARG A 721 -48.29 50.30 24.13
C ARG A 721 -48.46 49.88 25.60
N HIS A 722 -47.65 50.43 26.51
CA HIS A 722 -47.81 50.21 27.95
C HIS A 722 -47.85 51.55 28.72
N ALA A 723 -48.89 51.76 29.52
CA ALA A 723 -49.15 53.06 30.17
C ALA A 723 -48.08 53.41 31.19
N ASP A 724 -47.64 52.44 31.98
CA ASP A 724 -46.66 52.64 33.04
C ASP A 724 -45.23 52.80 32.51
N PHE A 725 -44.92 52.15 31.37
CA PHE A 725 -43.67 52.36 30.64
C PHE A 725 -43.58 53.79 30.08
N ARG A 726 -44.66 54.34 29.53
CA ARG A 726 -44.69 55.74 29.07
C ARG A 726 -44.46 56.75 30.19
N LYS A 727 -45.01 56.51 31.39
CA LYS A 727 -44.72 57.33 32.59
C LYS A 727 -43.22 57.30 32.92
N LEU A 728 -42.59 56.12 32.91
CA LEU A 728 -41.15 55.98 33.12
C LEU A 728 -40.32 56.74 32.07
N LEU A 729 -40.69 56.68 30.78
CA LEU A 729 -40.00 57.46 29.74
C LEU A 729 -40.15 58.98 29.96
N GLU A 730 -41.29 59.44 30.47
CA GLU A 730 -41.52 60.85 30.83
C GLU A 730 -40.74 61.27 32.08
N GLU A 731 -40.67 60.42 33.11
CA GLU A 731 -39.83 60.61 34.30
C GLU A 731 -38.35 60.78 33.91
N VAL A 732 -37.77 59.81 33.18
CA VAL A 732 -36.37 59.88 32.73
C VAL A 732 -36.12 61.11 31.85
N ARG A 733 -37.06 61.45 30.95
CA ARG A 733 -36.99 62.65 30.12
C ARG A 733 -37.07 63.94 30.96
N SER A 734 -37.87 63.96 32.01
CA SER A 734 -37.98 65.11 32.93
C SER A 734 -36.70 65.32 33.72
N GLU A 735 -36.04 64.24 34.16
CA GLU A 735 -34.81 64.29 34.93
C GLU A 735 -33.63 64.75 34.09
N THR A 736 -33.51 64.21 32.88
CA THR A 736 -32.45 64.52 31.89
C THR A 736 -32.71 65.78 31.05
N ALA A 737 -33.84 66.46 31.23
CA ALA A 737 -34.13 67.73 30.55
C ALA A 737 -33.20 68.85 31.01
N ASN A 738 -32.66 69.60 30.02
CA ASN A 738 -31.80 70.75 30.23
C ASN A 738 -32.48 71.79 31.16
N PRO A 739 -31.78 72.46 32.11
CA PRO A 739 -32.42 73.29 33.15
C PRO A 739 -33.38 74.37 32.61
N LEU A 740 -33.07 74.95 31.45
CA LEU A 740 -33.91 75.95 30.77
C LEU A 740 -35.28 75.41 30.33
N VAL A 741 -35.42 74.11 30.07
CA VAL A 741 -36.69 73.48 29.69
C VAL A 741 -37.57 73.18 30.92
N LYS A 742 -36.96 72.97 32.09
CA LYS A 742 -37.72 72.87 33.37
C LYS A 742 -38.38 74.20 33.74
N LEU A 743 -37.75 75.34 33.40
CA LEU A 743 -38.28 76.67 33.69
C LEU A 743 -39.47 77.07 32.79
N PHE A 744 -39.49 76.63 31.52
CA PHE A 744 -40.52 77.02 30.55
C PHE A 744 -41.85 76.25 30.64
N ARG A 745 -41.95 75.20 31.47
CA ARG A 745 -43.20 74.45 31.66
C ARG A 745 -44.13 75.00 32.74
N HIS A 746 -43.72 76.03 33.49
CA HIS A 746 -44.46 76.52 34.67
C HIS A 746 -45.08 77.92 34.55
N LYS A 747 -45.05 78.56 33.37
CA LYS A 747 -45.70 79.87 33.12
C LYS A 747 -46.44 79.94 31.78
N THR A 748 -47.59 79.29 31.69
CA THR A 748 -48.58 79.46 30.60
C THR A 748 -49.63 80.51 30.96
N LEU A 749 -49.17 81.72 31.28
CA LEU A 749 -49.97 82.94 31.49
C LEU A 749 -49.03 84.14 31.26
N MET A 750 -49.48 85.14 30.49
CA MET A 750 -48.73 86.33 30.03
C MET A 750 -47.96 86.25 28.69
N ILE A 751 -48.57 85.72 27.62
CA ILE A 751 -48.41 86.28 26.25
C ILE A 751 -49.77 86.25 25.52
N SER A 752 -50.60 87.25 25.78
CA SER A 752 -51.89 87.45 25.09
C SER A 752 -52.22 88.94 24.87
N ALA A 753 -51.19 89.77 24.70
CA ALA A 753 -51.30 91.23 24.64
C ALA A 753 -50.24 91.91 23.76
N MET A 754 -49.96 91.37 22.56
CA MET A 754 -49.15 92.09 21.54
C MET A 754 -49.40 91.61 20.09
N VAL A 755 -50.68 91.54 19.68
CA VAL A 755 -51.10 91.16 18.30
C VAL A 755 -51.89 92.29 17.61
N VAL A 756 -51.88 93.52 18.15
CA VAL A 756 -52.73 94.63 17.68
C VAL A 756 -51.94 95.90 17.30
N LEU A 757 -50.59 95.87 17.30
CA LEU A 757 -49.77 97.01 16.88
C LEU A 757 -48.69 96.61 15.86
N VAL A 758 -48.51 97.50 14.88
CA VAL A 758 -47.58 97.43 13.73
C VAL A 758 -48.00 96.47 12.60
N ALA A 759 -49.05 96.89 11.89
CA ALA A 759 -49.03 96.76 10.44
C ALA A 759 -48.09 97.84 9.86
N ALA A 760 -46.89 97.47 9.39
CA ALA A 760 -46.04 98.29 8.51
C ALA A 760 -44.87 97.46 7.94
N GLY A 761 -44.77 97.36 6.61
CA GLY A 761 -43.65 96.74 5.89
C GLY A 761 -43.58 95.20 6.00
N GLY A 762 -43.42 94.41 4.92
CA GLY A 762 -43.11 94.76 3.53
C GLY A 762 -42.02 93.84 2.99
N THR A 763 -42.38 92.99 2.01
CA THR A 763 -41.64 92.68 0.76
C THR A 763 -40.10 92.85 0.74
N ALA A 764 -39.28 91.99 0.14
CA ALA A 764 -39.50 90.77 -0.66
C ALA A 764 -38.12 90.11 -0.97
N GLY A 765 -38.08 89.09 -1.86
CA GLY A 765 -36.86 88.42 -2.34
C GLY A 765 -36.85 86.93 -1.97
N TYR A 766 -37.60 86.04 -2.64
CA TYR A 766 -37.81 85.83 -4.08
C TYR A 766 -36.55 85.37 -4.84
N MET A 767 -36.64 84.13 -5.33
CA MET A 767 -35.88 83.50 -6.43
C MET A 767 -34.36 83.35 -6.34
N LEU A 768 -33.90 82.09 -6.37
CA LEU A 768 -33.35 81.35 -7.53
C LEU A 768 -32.76 80.02 -7.00
N SER A 769 -32.71 78.88 -7.71
CA SER A 769 -33.37 78.45 -8.94
C SER A 769 -33.14 76.95 -9.16
N GLN A 770 -34.22 76.16 -9.28
CA GLN A 770 -34.40 75.04 -10.24
C GLN A 770 -33.41 73.83 -10.16
N GLN A 771 -33.70 72.62 -10.67
CA GLN A 771 -34.60 72.23 -11.76
C GLN A 771 -35.46 70.98 -11.46
N LYS A 772 -36.68 71.00 -12.03
CA LYS A 772 -37.54 69.85 -12.43
C LYS A 772 -36.91 69.12 -13.66
N PRO A 773 -37.45 68.02 -14.28
CA PRO A 773 -38.79 67.40 -14.19
C PRO A 773 -38.69 65.83 -14.01
N VAL A 774 -39.59 64.90 -14.39
CA VAL A 774 -40.94 64.92 -15.03
C VAL A 774 -41.78 63.65 -14.66
N ALA A 775 -43.10 63.85 -14.54
CA ALA A 775 -44.23 62.95 -14.86
C ALA A 775 -44.53 61.57 -14.18
N GLU A 776 -45.80 61.22 -14.32
CA GLU A 776 -46.68 60.16 -13.76
C GLU A 776 -47.38 59.42 -14.95
N PRO A 777 -48.31 58.45 -14.77
CA PRO A 777 -48.35 57.26 -13.89
C PRO A 777 -48.36 55.96 -14.76
N PRO A 778 -49.44 55.16 -15.02
CA PRO A 778 -50.45 54.47 -14.19
C PRO A 778 -50.57 52.92 -14.45
N GLN A 779 -51.69 52.31 -14.00
CA GLN A 779 -52.37 51.05 -14.43
C GLN A 779 -51.94 49.73 -13.73
N GLU A 780 -52.76 49.11 -12.85
CA GLU A 780 -54.05 48.37 -13.02
C GLU A 780 -53.81 46.87 -13.34
N GLN A 781 -54.10 45.91 -12.43
CA GLN A 781 -55.36 45.13 -12.23
C GLN A 781 -55.74 44.22 -13.43
N PRO A 782 -56.48 43.06 -13.26
CA PRO A 782 -57.17 42.47 -12.10
C PRO A 782 -56.65 41.02 -11.79
N GLY A 783 -57.30 40.05 -11.10
CA GLY A 783 -58.68 39.88 -10.61
C GLY A 783 -58.94 38.54 -9.89
N ASP A 784 -59.91 38.60 -8.96
CA ASP A 784 -60.93 37.63 -8.50
C ASP A 784 -60.75 36.09 -8.32
N GLN A 785 -61.20 35.65 -7.12
CA GLN A 785 -62.17 34.56 -6.79
C GLN A 785 -61.79 33.05 -6.72
N GLN A 786 -61.81 32.54 -5.46
CA GLN A 786 -62.53 31.34 -4.93
C GLN A 786 -62.14 29.90 -5.43
N PRO A 787 -62.50 28.79 -4.71
CA PRO A 787 -62.94 28.60 -3.31
C PRO A 787 -62.21 27.46 -2.52
N VAL A 788 -62.63 27.22 -1.27
CA VAL A 788 -62.39 26.07 -0.35
C VAL A 788 -63.14 24.81 -0.91
N PRO A 789 -62.83 23.49 -0.67
CA PRO A 789 -62.40 22.79 0.58
C PRO A 789 -61.49 21.53 0.35
N PRO A 790 -61.43 20.46 1.19
CA PRO A 790 -61.77 20.25 2.61
C PRO A 790 -60.59 19.68 3.47
N ASP A 791 -60.85 19.43 4.75
CA ASP A 791 -59.94 18.74 5.69
C ASP A 791 -59.51 17.33 5.25
N VAL A 792 -58.26 16.98 5.58
CA VAL A 792 -57.82 15.58 5.72
C VAL A 792 -57.20 15.41 7.10
N VAL A 793 -57.85 14.62 7.95
CA VAL A 793 -57.32 14.18 9.24
C VAL A 793 -56.16 13.22 8.98
N GLN A 794 -54.93 13.62 9.32
CA GLN A 794 -53.82 12.68 9.49
C GLN A 794 -53.61 12.42 10.98
N ALA A 795 -53.59 11.14 11.34
CA ALA A 795 -53.43 10.70 12.72
C ALA A 795 -52.06 11.12 13.26
N GLN A 796 -52.04 11.86 14.37
CA GLN A 796 -50.81 12.14 15.10
C GLN A 796 -50.32 10.86 15.78
N PHE A 797 -49.11 10.43 15.41
CA PHE A 797 -48.36 9.47 16.20
C PHE A 797 -48.00 10.10 17.56
N VAL A 798 -48.38 9.45 18.65
CA VAL A 798 -48.10 9.91 20.02
C VAL A 798 -46.99 9.04 20.63
N PRO A 799 -45.79 9.58 20.90
CA PRO A 799 -44.72 8.81 21.51
C PRO A 799 -44.99 8.47 22.98
N VAL A 800 -44.40 7.36 23.43
CA VAL A 800 -44.74 6.69 24.71
C VAL A 800 -44.39 7.50 25.97
N TYR A 801 -43.48 8.48 25.91
CA TYR A 801 -43.12 9.30 27.07
C TYR A 801 -44.26 10.15 27.63
N ARG A 802 -45.34 10.37 26.85
CA ARG A 802 -46.51 11.13 27.26
C ARG A 802 -47.32 10.48 28.40
N LEU A 803 -47.02 9.23 28.77
CA LEU A 803 -47.65 8.49 29.87
C LEU A 803 -46.90 8.60 31.22
N MET A 804 -45.78 9.34 31.30
CA MET A 804 -44.93 9.41 32.50
C MET A 804 -44.94 10.76 33.23
N LEU A 805 -45.87 11.68 32.89
CA LEU A 805 -46.02 12.98 33.56
C LEU A 805 -47.38 13.18 34.24
N GLU A 806 -48.25 12.16 34.24
CA GLU A 806 -49.52 12.15 34.97
C GLU A 806 -49.70 10.79 35.69
N GLU A 807 -49.75 10.80 37.02
CA GLU A 807 -50.13 9.66 37.87
C GLU A 807 -51.55 9.89 38.46
N PRO A 808 -52.19 8.90 39.12
CA PRO A 808 -52.57 7.61 38.55
C PRO A 808 -54.07 7.34 38.78
N HIS A 809 -54.65 6.39 38.01
CA HIS A 809 -55.86 5.57 38.30
C HIS A 809 -56.76 5.39 37.05
N ILE A 810 -56.46 4.38 36.24
CA ILE A 810 -57.47 3.70 35.43
C ILE A 810 -57.27 2.19 35.62
N GLN A 811 -58.26 1.52 36.20
CA GLN A 811 -58.29 0.06 36.29
C GLN A 811 -58.66 -0.52 34.92
N PRO A 812 -58.08 -1.67 34.49
CA PRO A 812 -58.42 -2.26 33.21
C PRO A 812 -59.85 -2.84 33.22
N VAL A 813 -60.70 -2.31 32.34
CA VAL A 813 -62.03 -2.87 32.08
C VAL A 813 -61.88 -4.23 31.38
N ARG A 814 -62.52 -5.26 31.94
CA ARG A 814 -62.77 -6.54 31.28
C ARG A 814 -64.13 -6.50 30.61
N GLU A 815 -64.18 -6.80 29.32
CA GLU A 815 -65.28 -7.46 28.60
C GLU A 815 -64.67 -7.92 27.25
N ALA A 816 -64.78 -9.13 26.71
CA ALA A 816 -65.71 -10.26 26.76
C ALA A 816 -66.27 -10.50 25.33
N ALA A 817 -65.96 -11.69 24.80
CA ALA A 817 -66.56 -12.44 23.69
C ALA A 817 -67.40 -11.73 22.60
N GLY A 818 -67.03 -11.98 21.34
CA GLY A 818 -67.91 -11.88 20.17
C GLY A 818 -67.57 -12.98 19.17
N GLU A 819 -68.51 -13.90 18.95
CA GLU A 819 -68.34 -15.08 18.07
C GLU A 819 -68.56 -14.73 16.59
N ASN A 820 -67.87 -15.46 15.70
CA ASN A 820 -68.22 -15.88 14.32
C ASN A 820 -66.88 -16.14 13.57
N GLY A 821 -66.61 -17.29 12.93
CA GLY A 821 -67.40 -18.50 12.75
C GLY A 821 -67.37 -18.98 11.28
N GLN A 822 -66.39 -19.80 10.90
CA GLN A 822 -66.47 -20.65 9.69
C GLN A 822 -65.38 -21.75 9.62
N GLN A 823 -65.84 -23.00 9.78
CA GLN A 823 -65.51 -24.24 9.05
C GLN A 823 -64.04 -24.67 8.76
N ALA A 824 -63.77 -25.92 9.15
CA ALA A 824 -62.57 -26.76 8.91
C ALA A 824 -62.68 -27.51 7.54
N PRO A 825 -61.87 -28.57 7.18
CA PRO A 825 -60.83 -29.29 7.93
C PRO A 825 -59.56 -29.77 7.16
N GLY A 826 -58.62 -30.38 7.92
CA GLY A 826 -57.51 -31.24 7.45
C GLY A 826 -56.53 -31.49 8.61
N ALA A 827 -56.62 -32.61 9.34
CA ALA A 827 -55.88 -33.87 9.12
C ALA A 827 -54.34 -33.72 9.22
N THR A 828 -53.57 -34.44 10.04
CA THR A 828 -53.85 -35.58 10.96
C THR A 828 -52.67 -35.77 11.95
N ASP A 829 -52.95 -36.30 13.14
CA ASP A 829 -52.11 -37.16 14.01
C ASP A 829 -50.59 -36.88 14.22
N GLN A 830 -50.28 -36.17 15.31
CA GLN A 830 -49.80 -36.70 16.62
C GLN A 830 -49.10 -38.10 16.71
N PRO A 831 -48.33 -38.42 17.78
CA PRO A 831 -46.93 -38.01 18.01
C PRO A 831 -45.99 -39.20 18.42
N ALA A 832 -44.68 -38.96 18.65
CA ALA A 832 -43.87 -39.77 19.58
C ALA A 832 -42.50 -39.12 19.94
N THR A 833 -42.41 -38.54 21.14
CA THR A 833 -41.21 -38.61 22.02
C THR A 833 -41.36 -39.86 22.92
N PRO A 834 -40.29 -40.39 23.55
CA PRO A 834 -39.36 -39.67 24.44
C PRO A 834 -38.21 -38.94 23.76
#